data_AF-A0A7J4N490-F1
#
_entry.id   AF-A0A7J4N490-F1
#
_cell.length_a   1.000
_cell.length_b   1.000
_cell.length_c   1.000
_cell.angle_alpha   90.00
_cell.angle_beta   90.00
_cell.angle_gamma   90.00
#
_symmetry.space_group_name_H-M   'P 1'
#
loop_
_entity.id
_entity.type
_entity.pdbx_description
1 polymer ?
#
loop_
_entity_poly.entity_id
_entity_poly.type
_entity_poly.pdbx_seq_one_letter_code
_entity_poly.pdbx_strand_id
1 'polypeptide(L)'
;MIRLNTAQRLALNLDSHIVIDAGAGTGKTSTIVDRVIEHYLANDQRATRILPKPARAPSIGGGMVTAPASERTNLQDWDGLLPSEVVLLTFTNRAADEMKDRLRRTISRIRPGPLGEDSKHRYDPRVKSQGFIEQLLTLLEDAPIGTIDSFLSQLVSPYRGKLGDALSRENVSDAARAILVETSLRTIWRLASDRSRIGDAVDAGIPAHIATEVLSARDRVAQHYSGRTSASRVLRALVGKSVFVEESSRKVMDEEGNVDRDKLLAMIMSSIEEADIDEQAERVQKIIRVVFETIKECIQTPSASGWAAETRMACLEELDRTGPPTDSWGKLCWMGHVLTCTVSPTTLMAKEMRHFPRLKLPSDEWEAGIRSFADIKDANLKALYKTTLKEKTAELSGIWSDELGSMVLHFVRMAILLGESEPPQVPDDWSKPIIALEMNIPERLENPNKHHHFSLEAEIQNLRDLHLLHLGFQGVIKNLKQRDEVHDFDDIQRLAGDLLLANCPEVCRTFYHPSVQQALDSIDQNSPWRDDHIHRALDVISNLEKNRNLAGEAASRLEAMRADIESRHLLLGQIRRRFRAFIIDEAQDNSPLQWRLLSRLWGPREVREEDGPRADTPWEPTVCYVGDVKQSIYAFRQAEVTGF
;
A
#
# COMPACT_ATOMS: atom_id res chain seq x y z
N MET A 1 2.72 40.72 20.17
CA MET A 1 3.64 39.58 20.01
C MET A 1 2.94 38.31 20.47
N ILE A 2 2.41 37.49 19.56
CA ILE A 2 2.01 36.13 19.94
C ILE A 2 3.32 35.37 20.17
N ARG A 3 3.64 35.08 21.43
CA ARG A 3 4.89 34.42 21.79
C ARG A 3 4.80 32.96 21.36
N LEU A 4 5.45 32.60 20.26
CA LEU A 4 5.58 31.21 19.83
C LEU A 4 6.12 30.35 20.98
N ASN A 5 5.50 29.19 21.18
CA ASN A 5 5.97 28.21 22.16
C ASN A 5 7.28 27.56 21.67
N THR A 6 7.95 26.79 22.53
CA THR A 6 9.25 26.16 22.19
C THR A 6 9.14 25.25 20.97
N ALA A 7 8.11 24.42 20.87
CA ALA A 7 7.90 23.52 19.75
C ALA A 7 7.68 24.29 18.43
N GLN A 8 6.88 25.34 18.45
CA GLN A 8 6.64 26.21 17.29
C GLN A 8 7.91 26.91 16.83
N ARG A 9 8.79 27.35 17.75
CA ARG A 9 10.10 27.93 17.39
C ARG A 9 11.03 26.90 16.75
N LEU A 10 11.08 25.69 17.31
CA LEU A 10 11.86 24.59 16.73
C LEU A 10 11.35 24.22 15.34
N ALA A 11 10.04 24.25 15.13
CA ALA A 11 9.41 24.04 13.83
C ALA A 11 9.73 25.11 12.78
N LEU A 12 10.35 26.25 13.15
CA LEU A 12 10.87 27.24 12.19
C LEU A 12 12.32 26.99 11.78
N ASN A 13 12.99 25.97 12.33
CA ASN A 13 14.37 25.65 11.96
C ASN A 13 14.46 25.15 10.50
N LEU A 14 15.11 25.93 9.65
CA LEU A 14 15.28 25.62 8.22
C LEU A 14 16.56 24.81 7.92
N ASP A 15 17.39 24.55 8.94
CA ASP A 15 18.66 23.85 8.81
C ASP A 15 18.53 22.32 8.93
N SER A 16 17.34 21.84 9.25
CA SER A 16 17.04 20.41 9.41
C SER A 16 15.77 20.00 8.68
N HIS A 17 15.68 18.71 8.36
CA HIS A 17 14.40 18.06 8.06
C HIS A 17 13.60 17.94 9.34
N ILE A 18 12.30 18.21 9.30
CA ILE A 18 11.47 18.26 10.51
C ILE A 18 10.20 17.45 10.33
N VAL A 19 9.90 16.70 11.37
CA VAL A 19 8.60 16.07 11.60
C VAL A 19 7.90 16.87 12.68
N ILE A 20 6.71 17.38 12.38
CA ILE A 20 5.88 18.10 13.34
C ILE A 20 4.69 17.21 13.69
N ASP A 21 4.75 16.60 14.86
CA ASP A 21 3.60 15.92 15.46
C ASP A 21 2.71 16.97 16.14
N ALA A 22 1.51 17.19 15.61
CA ALA A 22 0.63 18.26 16.04
C ALA A 22 -0.86 17.85 16.01
N GLY A 23 -1.44 17.69 17.20
CA GLY A 23 -2.88 17.47 17.37
C GLY A 23 -3.74 18.71 17.09
N ALA A 24 -5.05 18.55 17.16
CA ALA A 24 -6.03 19.61 16.91
C ALA A 24 -5.84 20.83 17.84
N GLY A 25 -5.96 22.05 17.29
CA GLY A 25 -5.91 23.30 18.07
C GLY A 25 -4.52 23.77 18.51
N THR A 26 -3.44 23.07 18.11
CA THR A 26 -2.04 23.37 18.50
C THR A 26 -1.40 24.56 17.75
N GLY A 27 -2.11 25.17 16.81
CA GLY A 27 -1.57 26.22 15.93
C GLY A 27 -0.72 25.70 14.78
N LYS A 28 -0.90 24.42 14.40
CA LYS A 28 -0.28 23.74 13.25
C LYS A 28 -0.18 24.63 12.01
N THR A 29 -1.34 25.09 11.54
CA THR A 29 -1.47 25.91 10.34
C THR A 29 -0.68 27.22 10.41
N SER A 30 -0.69 27.90 11.57
CA SER A 30 0.10 29.13 11.75
C SER A 30 1.59 28.86 11.64
N THR A 31 2.04 27.75 12.24
CA THR A 31 3.45 27.35 12.24
C THR A 31 3.93 26.99 10.84
N ILE A 32 3.10 26.31 10.04
CA ILE A 32 3.38 26.03 8.62
C ILE A 32 3.53 27.33 7.84
N VAL A 33 2.59 28.27 7.98
CA VAL A 33 2.63 29.57 7.28
C VAL A 33 3.89 30.35 7.66
N ASP A 34 4.22 30.44 8.95
CA ASP A 34 5.44 31.12 9.40
C ASP A 34 6.70 30.44 8.85
N ARG A 35 6.76 29.10 8.80
CA ARG A 35 7.89 28.35 8.23
C ARG A 35 8.07 28.65 6.74
N VAL A 36 6.98 28.70 5.97
CA VAL A 36 7.04 29.07 4.53
C VAL A 36 7.60 30.48 4.37
N ILE A 37 7.16 31.44 5.20
CA ILE A 37 7.67 32.81 5.16
C ILE A 37 9.16 32.86 5.50
N GLU A 38 9.60 32.08 6.50
CA GLU A 38 11.02 31.98 6.81
C GLU A 38 11.82 31.41 5.63
N HIS A 39 11.31 30.41 4.89
CA HIS A 39 11.95 29.95 3.65
C HIS A 39 12.11 31.08 2.62
N TYR A 40 11.10 31.95 2.48
CA TYR A 40 11.17 33.07 1.54
C TYR A 40 12.16 34.14 1.97
N LEU A 41 12.21 34.47 3.26
CA LEU A 41 12.97 35.61 3.79
C LEU A 41 14.40 35.27 4.23
N ALA A 42 14.68 34.04 4.66
CA ALA A 42 15.99 33.64 5.14
C ALA A 42 16.98 33.46 3.98
N ASN A 43 18.00 34.31 3.93
CA ASN A 43 19.09 34.19 2.96
C ASN A 43 19.99 32.99 3.25
N ASP A 44 20.16 32.65 4.52
CA ASP A 44 21.02 31.57 4.98
C ASP A 44 20.18 30.44 5.62
N GLN A 45 20.08 29.33 4.91
CA GLN A 45 19.33 28.13 5.29
C GLN A 45 19.94 26.92 4.58
N ARG A 46 19.68 25.70 5.06
CA ARG A 46 20.17 24.46 4.42
C ARG A 46 20.01 24.46 2.90
N ALA A 47 18.81 24.78 2.40
CA ALA A 47 18.53 24.81 0.96
C ALA A 47 19.42 25.81 0.18
N THR A 48 19.72 26.98 0.76
CA THR A 48 20.58 27.98 0.10
C THR A 48 22.06 27.62 0.12
N ARG A 49 22.49 26.89 1.15
CA ARG A 49 23.88 26.42 1.30
C ARG A 49 24.24 25.25 0.39
N ILE A 50 23.34 24.27 0.24
CA ILE A 50 23.69 22.98 -0.36
C ILE A 50 23.07 22.71 -1.73
N LEU A 51 22.04 23.47 -2.12
CA LEU A 51 21.31 23.23 -3.36
C LEU A 51 21.58 24.31 -4.39
N PRO A 52 21.72 23.92 -5.67
CA PRO A 52 21.94 24.87 -6.74
C PRO A 52 20.75 25.82 -6.90
N LYS A 53 21.02 27.03 -7.40
CA LYS A 53 20.00 28.06 -7.60
C LYS A 53 19.20 27.79 -8.89
N PRO A 54 17.86 27.70 -8.85
CA PRO A 54 17.07 27.50 -10.06
C PRO A 54 17.20 28.68 -11.02
N ALA A 55 16.87 28.46 -12.30
CA ALA A 55 16.78 29.56 -13.26
C ALA A 55 15.60 30.48 -12.86
N ARG A 56 15.88 31.78 -12.68
CA ARG A 56 14.89 32.79 -12.30
C ARG A 56 14.75 33.84 -13.41
N ALA A 57 13.53 34.26 -13.71
CA ALA A 57 13.31 35.43 -14.53
C ALA A 57 13.81 36.68 -13.78
N PRO A 58 14.53 37.61 -14.43
CA PRO A 58 15.11 38.77 -13.74
C PRO A 58 14.03 39.72 -13.20
N SER A 59 12.88 39.79 -13.87
CA SER A 59 11.74 40.61 -13.45
C SER A 59 10.40 39.96 -13.82
N ILE A 60 9.36 40.31 -13.08
CA ILE A 60 7.97 39.99 -13.41
C ILE A 60 7.52 40.94 -14.54
N GLY A 61 6.75 40.42 -15.51
CA GLY A 61 6.26 41.18 -16.67
C GLY A 61 5.54 42.47 -16.29
N GLY A 62 5.75 43.54 -17.08
CA GLY A 62 5.14 44.85 -16.85
C GLY A 62 3.61 44.78 -16.80
N GLY A 63 3.01 45.38 -15.77
CA GLY A 63 1.56 45.38 -15.53
C GLY A 63 1.08 44.49 -14.39
N MET A 64 1.87 43.50 -13.95
CA MET A 64 1.52 42.62 -12.81
C MET A 64 1.98 43.15 -11.44
N VAL A 65 2.89 44.13 -11.43
CA VAL A 65 3.40 44.79 -10.22
C VAL A 65 3.25 46.29 -10.40
N THR A 66 2.60 46.94 -9.43
CA THR A 66 2.33 48.39 -9.44
C THR A 66 3.51 49.22 -8.96
N ALA A 67 4.37 48.66 -8.11
CA ALA A 67 5.54 49.34 -7.58
C ALA A 67 6.51 49.84 -8.67
N PRO A 68 7.15 51.01 -8.48
CA PRO A 68 8.12 51.55 -9.43
C PRO A 68 9.36 50.66 -9.54
N ALA A 69 10.07 50.73 -10.67
CA ALA A 69 11.25 49.89 -10.93
C ALA A 69 12.35 50.02 -9.86
N SER A 70 12.49 51.19 -9.23
CA SER A 70 13.44 51.46 -8.14
C SER A 70 13.15 50.69 -6.85
N GLU A 71 11.91 50.24 -6.66
CA GLU A 71 11.51 49.45 -5.50
C GLU A 71 11.44 47.95 -5.80
N ARG A 72 11.69 47.54 -7.04
CA ARG A 72 11.71 46.13 -7.45
C ARG A 72 13.09 45.54 -7.21
N THR A 73 13.11 44.30 -6.76
CA THR A 73 14.35 43.52 -6.63
C THR A 73 14.52 42.63 -7.86
N ASN A 74 15.73 42.53 -8.39
CA ASN A 74 16.07 41.52 -9.38
C ASN A 74 15.98 40.14 -8.71
N LEU A 75 15.09 39.28 -9.18
CA LEU A 75 14.82 38.00 -8.53
C LEU A 75 16.03 37.04 -8.62
N GLN A 76 16.91 37.24 -9.60
CA GLN A 76 18.17 36.50 -9.72
C GLN A 76 19.14 36.84 -8.59
N ASP A 77 19.04 38.03 -8.00
CA ASP A 77 19.91 38.50 -6.90
C ASP A 77 19.30 38.24 -5.52
N TRP A 78 18.06 37.74 -5.45
CA TRP A 78 17.44 37.37 -4.17
C TRP A 78 18.10 36.13 -3.59
N ASP A 79 18.55 36.17 -2.33
CA ASP A 79 19.28 35.05 -1.72
C ASP A 79 18.35 33.99 -1.12
N GLY A 80 17.18 34.41 -0.62
CA GLY A 80 16.14 33.49 -0.13
C GLY A 80 15.46 32.68 -1.24
N LEU A 81 14.49 31.85 -0.85
CA LEU A 81 13.70 31.07 -1.80
C LEU A 81 12.58 31.94 -2.39
N LEU A 82 12.19 31.66 -3.63
CA LEU A 82 10.98 32.24 -4.24
C LEU A 82 9.76 31.33 -4.00
N PRO A 83 8.52 31.86 -4.09
CA PRO A 83 7.31 31.05 -3.92
C PRO A 83 7.25 29.80 -4.81
N SER A 84 7.73 29.87 -6.05
CA SER A 84 7.80 28.74 -6.97
C SER A 84 8.81 27.64 -6.57
N GLU A 85 9.72 27.91 -5.63
CA GLU A 85 10.77 26.99 -5.18
C GLU A 85 10.37 26.22 -3.91
N VAL A 86 9.26 26.59 -3.26
CA VAL A 86 8.74 25.97 -2.03
C VAL A 86 7.42 25.29 -2.34
N VAL A 87 7.39 23.96 -2.21
CA VAL A 87 6.20 23.14 -2.44
C VAL A 87 5.45 22.98 -1.11
N LEU A 88 4.18 23.36 -1.09
CA LEU A 88 3.28 23.22 0.08
C LEU A 88 2.08 22.36 -0.30
N LEU A 89 2.02 21.15 0.25
CA LEU A 89 1.00 20.16 -0.07
C LEU A 89 0.06 19.96 1.11
N THR A 90 -1.23 19.77 0.82
CA THR A 90 -2.29 19.52 1.79
C THR A 90 -3.19 18.38 1.29
N PHE A 91 -4.01 17.81 2.17
CA PHE A 91 -4.91 16.71 1.79
C PHE A 91 -6.11 17.16 0.91
N THR A 92 -6.60 18.40 1.06
CA THR A 92 -7.80 18.88 0.34
C THR A 92 -7.58 20.23 -0.35
N ASN A 93 -8.25 20.45 -1.48
CA ASN A 93 -8.20 21.74 -2.18
C ASN A 93 -8.64 22.91 -1.29
N ARG A 94 -9.65 22.70 -0.43
CA ARG A 94 -10.11 23.71 0.52
C ARG A 94 -9.03 24.09 1.53
N ALA A 95 -8.27 23.12 2.04
CA ALA A 95 -7.15 23.38 2.94
C ALA A 95 -6.01 24.12 2.21
N ALA A 96 -5.71 23.76 0.97
CA ALA A 96 -4.74 24.47 0.14
C ALA A 96 -5.15 25.93 -0.09
N ASP A 97 -6.40 26.19 -0.47
CA ASP A 97 -6.93 27.54 -0.67
C ASP A 97 -6.85 28.37 0.62
N GLU A 98 -7.19 27.77 1.76
CA GLU A 98 -7.05 28.41 3.06
C GLU A 98 -5.58 28.75 3.40
N MET A 99 -4.65 27.83 3.12
CA MET A 99 -3.21 28.07 3.31
C MET A 99 -2.69 29.20 2.42
N LYS A 100 -3.08 29.21 1.14
CA LYS A 100 -2.72 30.27 0.19
C LYS A 100 -3.24 31.63 0.65
N ASP A 101 -4.49 31.69 1.10
CA ASP A 101 -5.09 32.90 1.65
C ASP A 101 -4.37 33.40 2.91
N ARG A 102 -4.02 32.50 3.83
CA ARG A 102 -3.26 32.84 5.05
C ARG A 102 -1.86 33.35 4.70
N LEU A 103 -1.17 32.73 3.75
CA LEU A 103 0.12 33.21 3.24
C LEU A 103 -0.02 34.60 2.62
N ARG A 104 -1.01 34.81 1.74
CA ARG A 104 -1.27 36.11 1.09
C ARG A 104 -1.49 37.21 2.13
N ARG A 105 -2.33 36.95 3.15
CA ARG A 105 -2.60 37.90 4.25
C ARG A 105 -1.38 38.16 5.13
N THR A 106 -0.55 37.15 5.35
CA THR A 106 0.63 37.31 6.22
C THR A 106 1.74 38.06 5.49
N ILE A 107 1.99 37.73 4.22
CA ILE A 107 2.96 38.43 3.35
C ILE A 107 2.56 39.90 3.14
N SER A 108 1.27 40.19 2.91
CA SER A 108 0.82 41.57 2.68
C SER A 108 0.98 42.50 3.89
N ARG A 109 1.12 41.94 5.10
CA ARG A 109 1.42 42.68 6.33
C ARG A 109 2.92 42.96 6.50
N ILE A 110 3.80 42.37 5.70
CA ILE A 110 5.25 42.52 5.85
C ILE A 110 5.72 43.90 5.37
N ARG A 111 6.53 44.56 6.20
CA ARG A 111 7.12 45.89 5.93
C ARG A 111 8.62 45.88 6.19
N PRO A 112 9.42 46.67 5.44
CA PRO A 112 10.83 46.85 5.75
C PRO A 112 10.97 47.56 7.10
N GLY A 113 11.88 47.09 7.95
CA GLY A 113 12.14 47.73 9.24
C GLY A 113 12.80 46.79 10.26
N PRO A 114 13.10 47.28 11.47
CA PRO A 114 13.61 46.45 12.55
C PRO A 114 12.59 45.37 12.92
N LEU A 115 13.08 44.18 13.31
CA LEU A 115 12.23 43.04 13.62
C LEU A 115 11.18 43.39 14.68
N GLY A 116 9.90 43.27 14.34
CA GLY A 116 8.80 43.63 15.23
C GLY A 116 7.43 43.40 14.60
N GLU A 117 6.36 43.47 15.39
CA GLU A 117 4.99 43.35 14.89
C GLU A 117 4.07 44.32 15.63
N ASP A 118 3.28 45.09 14.89
CA ASP A 118 2.20 45.91 15.41
C ASP A 118 0.82 45.32 15.02
N SER A 119 -0.26 46.00 15.40
CA SER A 119 -1.63 45.53 15.13
C SER A 119 -1.96 45.29 13.65
N LYS A 120 -1.21 45.88 12.72
CA LYS A 120 -1.44 45.85 11.27
C LYS A 120 -0.28 45.24 10.49
N HIS A 121 0.97 45.44 10.91
CA HIS A 121 2.17 45.12 10.12
C HIS A 121 3.18 44.26 10.89
N ARG A 122 3.91 43.43 10.15
CA ARG A 122 5.10 42.69 10.60
C ARG A 122 6.32 43.33 9.95
N TYR A 123 7.26 43.84 10.74
CA TYR A 123 8.49 44.44 10.26
C TYR A 123 9.60 43.40 10.21
N ASP A 124 10.31 43.33 9.09
CA ASP A 124 11.43 42.40 8.90
C ASP A 124 12.62 43.10 8.22
N PRO A 125 13.83 43.03 8.82
CA PRO A 125 15.00 43.73 8.28
C PRO A 125 15.55 43.11 7.00
N ARG A 126 15.15 41.87 6.67
CA ARG A 126 15.57 41.16 5.45
C ARG A 126 14.86 41.71 4.22
N VAL A 127 13.72 42.38 4.41
CA VAL A 127 12.94 43.03 3.34
C VAL A 127 13.45 44.46 3.15
N LYS A 128 13.95 44.76 1.95
CA LYS A 128 14.56 46.07 1.63
C LYS A 128 13.56 47.09 1.06
N SER A 129 12.51 46.64 0.39
CA SER A 129 11.53 47.51 -0.29
C SER A 129 10.12 46.92 -0.23
N GLN A 130 9.11 47.77 -0.40
CA GLN A 130 7.72 47.32 -0.53
C GLN A 130 7.42 46.69 -1.88
N GLY A 131 8.06 47.16 -2.96
CA GLY A 131 7.94 46.53 -4.27
C GLY A 131 8.33 45.05 -4.30
N PHE A 132 9.27 44.61 -3.45
CA PHE A 132 9.60 43.18 -3.31
C PHE A 132 8.44 42.36 -2.72
N ILE A 133 7.69 42.90 -1.76
CA ILE A 133 6.52 42.23 -1.19
C ILE A 133 5.41 42.10 -2.23
N GLU A 134 5.19 43.12 -3.07
CA GLU A 134 4.29 43.01 -4.22
C GLU A 134 4.74 41.91 -5.18
N GLN A 135 6.04 41.82 -5.50
CA GLN A 135 6.59 40.74 -6.33
C GLN A 135 6.35 39.36 -5.72
N LEU A 136 6.54 39.17 -4.41
CA LEU A 136 6.25 37.91 -3.74
C LEU A 136 4.77 37.54 -3.81
N LEU A 137 3.87 38.50 -3.61
CA LEU A 137 2.42 38.27 -3.72
C LEU A 137 2.03 37.86 -5.15
N THR A 138 2.61 38.48 -6.17
CA THR A 138 2.37 38.08 -7.57
C THR A 138 2.88 36.66 -7.84
N LEU A 139 4.08 36.31 -7.36
CA LEU A 139 4.64 34.96 -7.53
C LEU A 139 3.88 33.89 -6.73
N LEU A 140 3.19 34.27 -5.66
CA LEU A 140 2.37 33.36 -4.85
C LEU A 140 1.18 32.80 -5.64
N GLU A 141 0.70 33.51 -6.66
CA GLU A 141 -0.45 33.05 -7.44
C GLU A 141 -0.18 31.75 -8.20
N ASP A 142 1.04 31.57 -8.69
CA ASP A 142 1.49 30.37 -9.44
C ASP A 142 2.34 29.41 -8.58
N ALA A 143 2.46 29.68 -7.28
CA ALA A 143 3.24 28.85 -6.37
C ALA A 143 2.61 27.45 -6.22
N PRO A 144 3.43 26.38 -6.06
CA PRO A 144 2.95 25.01 -5.88
C PRO A 144 2.36 24.79 -4.48
N ILE A 145 1.18 25.39 -4.26
CA ILE A 145 0.37 25.28 -3.04
C ILE A 145 -0.93 24.58 -3.42
N GLY A 146 -1.12 23.33 -2.97
CA GLY A 146 -2.20 22.50 -3.49
C GLY A 146 -2.36 21.16 -2.79
N THR A 147 -3.13 20.27 -3.41
CA THR A 147 -3.07 18.83 -3.12
C THR A 147 -1.94 18.17 -3.88
N ILE A 148 -1.54 16.97 -3.47
CA ILE A 148 -0.53 16.18 -4.20
C ILE A 148 -0.96 16.00 -5.66
N ASP A 149 -2.22 15.65 -5.91
CA ASP A 149 -2.70 15.40 -7.26
C ASP A 149 -2.68 16.67 -8.14
N SER A 150 -3.05 17.82 -7.56
CA SER A 150 -2.95 19.12 -8.27
C SER A 150 -1.51 19.46 -8.63
N PHE A 151 -0.58 19.19 -7.72
CA PHE A 151 0.85 19.40 -7.93
C PHE A 151 1.41 18.46 -9.01
N LEU A 152 1.08 17.18 -8.97
CA LEU A 152 1.47 16.21 -10.00
C LEU A 152 0.90 16.58 -11.37
N SER A 153 -0.35 17.05 -11.43
CA SER A 153 -0.95 17.54 -12.67
C SER A 153 -0.20 18.75 -13.25
N GLN A 154 0.13 19.74 -12.40
CA GLN A 154 0.93 20.90 -12.79
C GLN A 154 2.34 20.49 -13.25
N LEU A 155 2.92 19.47 -12.62
CA LEU A 155 4.23 18.94 -12.95
C LEU A 155 4.27 18.25 -14.32
N VAL A 156 3.24 17.44 -14.61
CA VAL A 156 3.11 16.66 -15.85
C VAL A 156 2.68 17.50 -17.04
N SER A 157 1.86 18.53 -16.83
CA SER A 157 1.23 19.33 -17.90
C SER A 157 2.19 19.79 -19.01
N PRO A 158 3.38 20.35 -18.73
CA PRO A 158 4.31 20.81 -19.78
C PRO A 158 4.93 19.67 -20.61
N TYR A 159 4.87 18.43 -20.12
CA TYR A 159 5.55 17.27 -20.68
C TYR A 159 4.60 16.22 -21.28
N ARG A 160 3.28 16.47 -21.28
CA ARG A 160 2.27 15.52 -21.81
C ARG A 160 2.61 14.99 -23.21
N GLY A 161 3.04 15.87 -24.11
CA GLY A 161 3.43 15.49 -25.47
C GLY A 161 4.64 14.54 -25.54
N LYS A 162 5.58 14.62 -24.57
CA LYS A 162 6.71 13.69 -24.46
C LYS A 162 6.32 12.35 -23.80
N LEU A 163 5.28 12.36 -22.98
CA LEU A 163 4.79 11.18 -22.26
C LEU A 163 3.78 10.36 -23.08
N GLY A 164 3.56 10.72 -24.35
CA GLY A 164 2.67 10.00 -25.26
C GLY A 164 1.18 10.28 -25.03
N ASP A 165 0.84 11.29 -24.23
CA ASP A 165 -0.55 11.71 -24.05
C ASP A 165 -0.93 12.72 -25.14
N ALA A 166 -1.51 12.19 -26.22
CA ALA A 166 -2.10 13.00 -27.28
C ALA A 166 -3.52 13.38 -26.87
N LEU A 167 -3.73 14.68 -26.58
CA LEU A 167 -5.01 15.39 -26.71
C LEU A 167 -5.95 15.54 -25.48
N SER A 168 -5.57 15.18 -24.26
CA SER A 168 -6.50 15.38 -23.12
C SER A 168 -6.42 16.80 -22.50
N ARG A 169 -7.57 17.45 -22.27
CA ARG A 169 -7.69 18.73 -21.52
C ARG A 169 -8.61 18.65 -20.30
N GLU A 170 -9.47 17.64 -20.19
CA GLU A 170 -10.51 17.59 -19.14
C GLU A 170 -10.35 16.40 -18.18
N ASN A 171 -10.40 16.72 -16.88
CA ASN A 171 -10.51 15.72 -15.81
C ASN A 171 -11.91 15.09 -15.83
N VAL A 172 -11.98 13.77 -15.71
CA VAL A 172 -13.23 13.02 -15.54
C VAL A 172 -13.87 13.39 -14.20
N SER A 173 -15.16 13.75 -14.19
CA SER A 173 -15.94 13.91 -12.96
C SER A 173 -16.21 12.55 -12.28
N ASP A 174 -16.41 12.50 -10.97
CA ASP A 174 -16.70 11.24 -10.26
C ASP A 174 -17.89 10.46 -10.85
N ALA A 175 -18.94 11.17 -11.27
CA ALA A 175 -20.09 10.56 -11.93
C ALA A 175 -19.72 9.95 -13.29
N ALA A 176 -18.91 10.64 -14.10
CA ALA A 176 -18.41 10.12 -15.36
C ALA A 176 -17.46 8.92 -15.15
N ARG A 177 -16.65 8.94 -14.08
CA ARG A 177 -15.76 7.82 -13.71
C ARG A 177 -16.57 6.57 -13.39
N ALA A 178 -17.66 6.70 -12.63
CA ALA A 178 -18.55 5.58 -12.33
C ALA A 178 -19.17 4.99 -13.60
N ILE A 179 -19.59 5.84 -14.55
CA ILE A 179 -20.14 5.40 -15.85
C ILE A 179 -19.09 4.68 -16.69
N LEU A 180 -17.85 5.19 -16.73
CA LEU A 180 -16.74 4.53 -17.43
C LEU A 180 -16.47 3.15 -16.84
N VAL A 181 -16.45 3.02 -15.51
CA VAL A 181 -16.25 1.73 -14.83
C VAL A 181 -17.37 0.73 -15.19
N GLU A 182 -18.64 1.15 -15.17
CA GLU A 182 -19.75 0.29 -15.62
C GLU A 182 -19.59 -0.15 -17.06
N THR A 183 -19.22 0.78 -17.93
CA THR A 183 -19.10 0.53 -19.37
C THR A 183 -17.95 -0.44 -19.64
N SER A 184 -16.80 -0.26 -18.98
CA SER A 184 -15.68 -1.20 -19.05
C SER A 184 -16.04 -2.60 -18.56
N LEU A 185 -16.73 -2.72 -17.42
CA LEU A 185 -17.18 -4.02 -16.90
C LEU A 185 -18.08 -4.73 -17.93
N ARG A 186 -19.08 -4.03 -18.46
CA ARG A 186 -19.97 -4.58 -19.49
C ARG A 186 -19.22 -5.01 -20.74
N THR A 187 -18.22 -4.23 -21.18
CA THR A 187 -17.38 -4.56 -22.33
C THR A 187 -16.66 -5.88 -22.12
N ILE A 188 -15.94 -6.06 -21.00
CA ILE A 188 -15.19 -7.30 -20.70
C ILE A 188 -16.11 -8.53 -20.69
N TRP A 189 -17.28 -8.42 -20.07
CA TRP A 189 -18.25 -9.52 -20.00
C TRP A 189 -18.92 -9.84 -21.33
N ARG A 190 -18.85 -8.94 -22.32
CA ARG A 190 -19.44 -9.14 -23.66
C ARG A 190 -18.45 -9.72 -24.67
N LEU A 191 -17.13 -9.63 -24.41
CA LEU A 191 -16.11 -10.19 -25.30
C LEU A 191 -16.33 -11.70 -25.50
N ALA A 192 -16.07 -12.21 -26.70
CA ALA A 192 -16.16 -13.65 -26.97
C ALA A 192 -14.92 -14.38 -26.44
N SER A 193 -15.08 -15.62 -25.97
CA SER A 193 -13.94 -16.48 -25.55
C SER A 193 -13.31 -17.25 -26.72
N ASP A 194 -13.93 -17.20 -27.91
CA ASP A 194 -13.47 -17.94 -29.08
C ASP A 194 -12.11 -17.46 -29.55
N ARG A 195 -11.17 -18.39 -29.80
CA ARG A 195 -9.83 -18.07 -30.32
C ARG A 195 -9.85 -17.29 -31.63
N SER A 196 -10.91 -17.45 -32.44
CA SER A 196 -11.10 -16.72 -33.70
C SER A 196 -11.48 -15.25 -33.52
N ARG A 197 -11.89 -14.83 -32.31
CA ARG A 197 -12.37 -13.48 -31.98
C ARG A 197 -11.50 -12.77 -30.95
N ILE A 198 -10.25 -13.22 -30.76
CA ILE A 198 -9.29 -12.54 -29.88
C ILE A 198 -9.06 -11.08 -30.34
N GLY A 199 -9.18 -10.80 -31.65
CA GLY A 199 -9.11 -9.44 -32.19
C GLY A 199 -10.07 -8.47 -31.51
N ASP A 200 -11.32 -8.87 -31.24
CA ASP A 200 -12.32 -8.04 -30.57
C ASP A 200 -11.87 -7.60 -29.16
N ALA A 201 -11.13 -8.46 -28.46
CA ALA A 201 -10.58 -8.16 -27.14
C ALA A 201 -9.44 -7.13 -27.22
N VAL A 202 -8.59 -7.26 -28.24
CA VAL A 202 -7.50 -6.31 -28.50
C VAL A 202 -8.05 -4.95 -28.91
N ASP A 203 -9.06 -4.93 -29.79
CA ASP A 203 -9.73 -3.72 -30.24
C ASP A 203 -10.45 -2.99 -29.09
N ALA A 204 -10.99 -3.76 -28.12
CA ALA A 204 -11.56 -3.22 -26.90
C ALA A 204 -10.52 -2.61 -25.94
N GLY A 205 -9.22 -2.83 -26.17
CA GLY A 205 -8.11 -2.27 -25.38
C GLY A 205 -7.33 -3.27 -24.54
N ILE A 206 -7.64 -4.57 -24.57
CA ILE A 206 -6.87 -5.57 -23.82
C ILE A 206 -5.52 -5.78 -24.53
N PRO A 207 -4.37 -5.76 -23.81
CA PRO A 207 -3.08 -5.96 -24.45
C PRO A 207 -2.99 -7.33 -25.14
N ALA A 208 -2.52 -7.33 -26.40
CA ALA A 208 -2.56 -8.50 -27.27
C ALA A 208 -1.85 -9.74 -26.70
N HIS A 209 -0.77 -9.55 -25.93
CA HIS A 209 0.01 -10.64 -25.36
C HIS A 209 -0.71 -11.38 -24.21
N ILE A 210 -1.60 -10.72 -23.47
CA ILE A 210 -2.39 -11.33 -22.38
C ILE A 210 -3.85 -11.59 -22.76
N ALA A 211 -4.31 -11.18 -23.95
CA ALA A 211 -5.74 -11.21 -24.29
C ALA A 211 -6.39 -12.60 -24.12
N THR A 212 -5.71 -13.67 -24.50
CA THR A 212 -6.22 -15.05 -24.31
C THR A 212 -6.29 -15.44 -22.83
N GLU A 213 -5.31 -15.04 -22.02
CA GLU A 213 -5.26 -15.34 -20.59
C GLU A 213 -6.34 -14.59 -19.83
N VAL A 214 -6.56 -13.31 -20.16
CA VAL A 214 -7.62 -12.47 -19.59
C VAL A 214 -9.00 -13.07 -19.85
N LEU A 215 -9.29 -13.51 -21.08
CA LEU A 215 -10.58 -14.14 -21.41
C LEU A 215 -10.77 -15.46 -20.65
N SER A 216 -9.71 -16.26 -20.50
CA SER A 216 -9.76 -17.52 -19.74
C SER A 216 -9.99 -17.26 -18.24
N ALA A 217 -9.27 -16.28 -17.68
CA ALA A 217 -9.41 -15.84 -16.29
C ALA A 217 -10.82 -15.31 -16.01
N ARG A 218 -11.38 -14.53 -16.95
CA ARG A 218 -12.76 -14.03 -16.90
C ARG A 218 -13.77 -15.15 -16.72
N ASP A 219 -13.65 -16.21 -17.51
CA ASP A 219 -14.61 -17.31 -17.50
C ASP A 219 -14.50 -18.12 -16.20
N ARG A 220 -13.28 -18.39 -15.71
CA ARG A 220 -13.05 -19.03 -14.40
C ARG A 220 -13.60 -18.20 -13.25
N VAL A 221 -13.31 -16.90 -13.21
CA VAL A 221 -13.82 -15.99 -12.17
C VAL A 221 -15.35 -15.92 -12.21
N ALA A 222 -15.97 -15.89 -13.38
CA ALA A 222 -17.43 -15.97 -13.47
C ALA A 222 -17.99 -17.27 -12.86
N GLN A 223 -17.30 -18.40 -13.03
CA GLN A 223 -17.69 -19.66 -12.40
C GLN A 223 -17.49 -19.63 -10.88
N HIS A 224 -16.30 -19.21 -10.42
CA HIS A 224 -15.91 -19.13 -9.01
C HIS A 224 -16.88 -18.29 -8.17
N TYR A 225 -17.32 -17.13 -8.70
CA TYR A 225 -18.22 -16.23 -7.98
C TYR A 225 -19.70 -16.47 -8.28
N SER A 226 -20.09 -17.61 -8.84
CA SER A 226 -21.50 -17.94 -9.14
C SER A 226 -22.17 -16.94 -10.09
N GLY A 227 -21.42 -16.45 -11.08
CA GLY A 227 -21.91 -15.65 -12.19
C GLY A 227 -21.31 -14.24 -12.29
N ARG A 228 -21.61 -13.59 -13.41
CA ARG A 228 -21.05 -12.28 -13.80
C ARG A 228 -21.38 -11.16 -12.83
N THR A 229 -22.56 -11.18 -12.21
CA THR A 229 -23.00 -10.10 -11.29
C THR A 229 -22.16 -10.08 -10.02
N SER A 230 -21.91 -11.25 -9.42
CA SER A 230 -21.07 -11.39 -8.23
C SER A 230 -19.61 -11.14 -8.53
N ALA A 231 -19.08 -11.70 -9.64
CA ALA A 231 -17.73 -11.39 -10.11
C ALA A 231 -17.54 -9.88 -10.36
N SER A 232 -18.54 -9.20 -10.92
CA SER A 232 -18.49 -7.74 -11.15
C SER A 232 -18.43 -6.93 -9.86
N ARG A 233 -19.04 -7.40 -8.76
CA ARG A 233 -18.94 -6.72 -7.46
C ARG A 233 -17.50 -6.77 -6.94
N VAL A 234 -16.84 -7.92 -7.06
CA VAL A 234 -15.43 -8.10 -6.68
C VAL A 234 -14.52 -7.24 -7.54
N LEU A 235 -14.66 -7.32 -8.88
CA LEU A 235 -13.85 -6.51 -9.81
C LEU A 235 -14.05 -5.01 -9.59
N ARG A 236 -15.29 -4.55 -9.34
CA ARG A 236 -15.56 -3.13 -9.04
C ARG A 236 -14.80 -2.66 -7.80
N ALA A 237 -14.77 -3.47 -6.74
CA ALA A 237 -14.04 -3.13 -5.53
C ALA A 237 -12.52 -3.07 -5.78
N LEU A 238 -11.98 -4.01 -6.58
CA LEU A 238 -10.58 -4.00 -6.99
C LEU A 238 -10.22 -2.77 -7.83
N VAL A 239 -11.06 -2.44 -8.82
CA VAL A 239 -10.87 -1.28 -9.70
C VAL A 239 -10.91 0.03 -8.92
N GLY A 240 -11.82 0.17 -7.95
CA GLY A 240 -11.86 1.34 -7.08
C GLY A 240 -10.61 1.52 -6.22
N LYS A 241 -9.77 0.48 -6.10
CA LYS A 241 -8.52 0.43 -5.34
C LYS A 241 -7.32 0.04 -6.22
N SER A 242 -7.35 0.36 -7.52
CA SER A 242 -6.32 0.00 -8.52
C SER A 242 -4.87 0.19 -8.03
N VAL A 243 -4.57 1.36 -7.46
CA VAL A 243 -3.25 1.70 -6.91
C VAL A 243 -2.79 0.70 -5.83
N PHE A 244 -3.71 0.25 -4.97
CA PHE A 244 -3.40 -0.74 -3.93
C PHE A 244 -3.22 -2.14 -4.51
N VAL A 245 -3.99 -2.48 -5.53
CA VAL A 245 -3.90 -3.78 -6.20
C VAL A 245 -2.54 -3.93 -6.88
N GLU A 246 -2.07 -2.91 -7.61
CA GLU A 246 -0.74 -2.93 -8.24
C GLU A 246 0.40 -3.01 -7.23
N GLU A 247 0.30 -2.29 -6.11
CA GLU A 247 1.34 -2.32 -5.09
C GLU A 247 1.36 -3.64 -4.32
N SER A 248 0.18 -4.22 -4.05
CA SER A 248 0.06 -5.52 -3.39
C SER A 248 0.50 -6.64 -4.31
N SER A 249 0.17 -6.57 -5.61
CA SER A 249 0.55 -7.59 -6.59
C SER A 249 2.06 -7.73 -6.70
N ARG A 250 2.81 -6.61 -6.66
CA ARG A 250 4.29 -6.61 -6.64
C ARG A 250 4.90 -7.37 -5.47
N LYS A 251 4.21 -7.44 -4.33
CA LYS A 251 4.72 -8.13 -3.12
C LYS A 251 4.51 -9.64 -3.18
N VAL A 252 3.48 -10.10 -3.90
CA VAL A 252 3.08 -11.51 -3.94
C VAL A 252 3.41 -12.21 -5.26
N MET A 253 3.81 -11.48 -6.31
CA MET A 253 4.10 -12.08 -7.62
C MET A 253 5.59 -12.41 -7.83
N ASP A 254 5.85 -13.43 -8.66
CA ASP A 254 7.17 -13.77 -9.20
C ASP A 254 7.54 -12.86 -10.40
N GLU A 255 8.70 -13.11 -11.03
CA GLU A 255 9.17 -12.31 -12.17
C GLU A 255 8.36 -12.58 -13.45
N GLU A 256 7.68 -13.73 -13.50
CA GLU A 256 6.81 -14.17 -14.58
C GLU A 256 5.35 -13.70 -14.42
N GLY A 257 5.02 -13.01 -13.33
CA GLY A 257 3.69 -12.46 -13.05
C GLY A 257 2.69 -13.46 -12.45
N ASN A 258 3.15 -14.60 -11.93
CA ASN A 258 2.33 -15.54 -11.16
C ASN A 258 2.39 -15.20 -9.68
N VAL A 259 1.34 -15.54 -8.94
CA VAL A 259 1.34 -15.40 -7.48
C VAL A 259 2.21 -16.51 -6.89
N ASP A 260 3.25 -16.12 -6.17
CA ASP A 260 4.20 -17.00 -5.51
C ASP A 260 3.67 -17.44 -4.13
N ARG A 261 3.74 -18.75 -3.88
CA ARG A 261 3.22 -19.39 -2.66
C ARG A 261 3.92 -18.87 -1.40
N ASP A 262 5.25 -18.81 -1.43
CA ASP A 262 6.05 -18.45 -0.27
C ASP A 262 5.93 -16.96 0.05
N LYS A 263 5.90 -16.10 -0.98
CA LYS A 263 5.64 -14.66 -0.82
C LYS A 263 4.24 -14.39 -0.27
N LEU A 264 3.22 -15.14 -0.71
CA LEU A 264 1.86 -14.99 -0.20
C LEU A 264 1.79 -15.36 1.29
N LEU A 265 2.39 -16.49 1.69
CA LEU A 265 2.48 -16.90 3.10
C LEU A 265 3.29 -15.89 3.93
N ALA A 266 4.43 -15.42 3.41
CA ALA A 266 5.22 -14.38 4.07
C ALA A 266 4.44 -13.08 4.26
N MET A 267 3.62 -12.68 3.28
CA MET A 267 2.76 -11.50 3.40
C MET A 267 1.70 -11.69 4.49
N ILE A 268 1.04 -12.85 4.55
CA ILE A 268 0.08 -13.18 5.62
C ILE A 268 0.78 -13.11 6.98
N MET A 269 1.95 -13.74 7.11
CA MET A 269 2.69 -13.79 8.37
C MET A 269 3.29 -12.44 8.78
N SER A 270 3.56 -11.53 7.84
CA SER A 270 4.04 -10.17 8.16
C SER A 270 3.04 -9.31 8.94
N SER A 271 1.78 -9.75 9.03
CA SER A 271 0.69 -9.03 9.69
C SER A 271 0.49 -9.43 11.15
N ILE A 272 1.33 -10.31 11.70
CA ILE A 272 1.25 -10.79 13.09
C ILE A 272 2.66 -10.93 13.69
N GLU A 273 2.81 -10.57 14.96
CA GLU A 273 4.08 -10.72 15.67
C GLU A 273 4.29 -12.17 16.14
N GLU A 274 5.53 -12.65 16.04
CA GLU A 274 5.88 -14.02 16.49
C GLU A 274 5.62 -14.21 17.99
N ALA A 275 5.84 -13.18 18.80
CA ALA A 275 5.60 -13.22 20.24
C ALA A 275 4.12 -13.46 20.60
N ASP A 276 3.19 -12.89 19.83
CA ASP A 276 1.74 -13.03 20.04
C ASP A 276 1.28 -14.48 19.76
N ILE A 277 1.83 -15.10 18.71
CA ILE A 277 1.57 -16.50 18.36
C ILE A 277 2.08 -17.42 19.47
N ASP A 278 3.29 -17.14 19.97
CA ASP A 278 3.94 -17.92 21.01
C ASP A 278 3.16 -17.86 22.32
N GLU A 279 2.78 -16.66 22.74
CA GLU A 279 1.97 -16.46 23.94
C GLU A 279 0.64 -17.24 23.86
N GLN A 280 -0.07 -17.18 22.73
CA GLN A 280 -1.33 -17.91 22.61
C GLN A 280 -1.15 -19.44 22.53
N ALA A 281 -0.12 -19.91 21.83
CA ALA A 281 0.18 -21.33 21.78
C ALA A 281 0.44 -21.90 23.18
N GLU A 282 1.20 -21.17 24.02
CA GLU A 282 1.45 -21.54 25.42
C GLU A 282 0.17 -21.55 26.27
N ARG A 283 -0.68 -20.52 26.12
CA ARG A 283 -1.98 -20.42 26.82
C ARG A 283 -2.88 -21.61 26.48
N VAL A 284 -2.99 -21.96 25.20
CA VAL A 284 -3.78 -23.10 24.73
C VAL A 284 -3.18 -24.41 25.26
N GLN A 285 -1.88 -24.62 25.13
CA GLN A 285 -1.20 -25.85 25.59
C GLN A 285 -1.41 -26.08 27.07
N LYS A 286 -1.28 -25.04 27.90
CA LYS A 286 -1.47 -25.13 29.34
C LYS A 286 -2.86 -25.64 29.71
N ILE A 287 -3.91 -25.13 29.04
CA ILE A 287 -5.28 -25.55 29.33
C ILE A 287 -5.53 -26.98 28.83
N ILE A 288 -5.10 -27.29 27.60
CA ILE A 288 -5.26 -28.62 27.00
C ILE A 288 -4.57 -29.70 27.84
N ARG A 289 -3.37 -29.44 28.34
CA ARG A 289 -2.65 -30.37 29.23
C ARG A 289 -3.44 -30.70 30.50
N VAL A 290 -4.06 -29.69 31.12
CA VAL A 290 -4.91 -29.91 32.31
C VAL A 290 -6.15 -30.73 31.97
N VAL A 291 -6.79 -30.45 30.82
CA VAL A 291 -7.94 -31.22 30.37
C VAL A 291 -7.57 -32.68 30.09
N PHE A 292 -6.47 -32.91 29.38
CA PHE A 292 -5.95 -34.23 29.05
C PHE A 292 -5.66 -35.06 30.32
N GLU A 293 -4.87 -34.51 31.26
CA GLU A 293 -4.55 -35.20 32.51
C GLU A 293 -5.80 -35.48 33.35
N THR A 294 -6.77 -34.56 33.38
CA THR A 294 -8.06 -34.78 34.05
C THR A 294 -8.84 -35.94 33.42
N ILE A 295 -8.91 -36.01 32.09
CA ILE A 295 -9.57 -37.10 31.38
C ILE A 295 -8.89 -38.44 31.70
N LYS A 296 -7.55 -38.45 31.65
CA LYS A 296 -6.72 -39.62 31.94
C LYS A 296 -6.90 -40.15 33.36
N GLU A 297 -6.90 -39.26 34.36
CA GLU A 297 -7.12 -39.60 35.76
C GLU A 297 -8.54 -40.14 36.01
N CYS A 298 -9.56 -39.50 35.44
CA CYS A 298 -10.95 -39.79 35.77
C CYS A 298 -11.56 -40.95 34.98
N ILE A 299 -11.17 -41.13 33.71
CA ILE A 299 -11.84 -42.07 32.80
C ILE A 299 -11.07 -43.39 32.69
N GLN A 300 -9.76 -43.42 32.95
CA GLN A 300 -8.83 -44.56 32.83
C GLN A 300 -8.85 -45.26 31.45
N THR A 301 -7.68 -45.60 30.93
CA THR A 301 -7.55 -46.27 29.62
C THR A 301 -8.23 -47.64 29.62
N PRO A 302 -8.99 -48.01 28.56
CA PRO A 302 -9.64 -49.32 28.47
C PRO A 302 -8.67 -50.51 28.37
N SER A 303 -7.39 -50.29 28.07
CA SER A 303 -6.40 -51.35 27.79
C SER A 303 -5.00 -51.04 28.32
N ALA A 304 -4.13 -52.05 28.36
CA ALA A 304 -2.70 -51.92 28.65
C ALA A 304 -1.88 -51.25 27.51
N SER A 305 -2.53 -50.88 26.40
CA SER A 305 -1.90 -50.41 25.16
C SER A 305 -2.20 -48.95 24.78
N GLY A 306 -2.87 -48.17 25.65
CA GLY A 306 -3.18 -46.76 25.40
C GLY A 306 -4.64 -46.50 24.98
N TRP A 307 -4.93 -45.30 24.49
CA TRP A 307 -6.23 -44.97 23.89
C TRP A 307 -6.38 -45.66 22.53
N ALA A 308 -7.62 -45.86 22.06
CA ALA A 308 -7.86 -46.41 20.73
C ALA A 308 -7.29 -45.47 19.66
N ALA A 309 -6.53 -46.02 18.71
CA ALA A 309 -6.02 -45.28 17.55
C ALA A 309 -7.18 -44.69 16.74
N GLU A 310 -6.89 -43.67 15.92
CA GLU A 310 -7.89 -43.01 15.06
C GLU A 310 -9.04 -42.34 15.84
N THR A 311 -8.80 -41.94 17.08
CA THR A 311 -9.79 -41.24 17.92
C THR A 311 -9.33 -39.84 18.30
N ARG A 312 -10.28 -38.95 18.59
CA ARG A 312 -9.98 -37.60 19.07
C ARG A 312 -9.17 -37.61 20.38
N MET A 313 -9.35 -38.62 21.23
CA MET A 313 -8.54 -38.76 22.43
C MET A 313 -7.08 -39.11 22.12
N ALA A 314 -6.84 -40.01 21.16
CA ALA A 314 -5.47 -40.31 20.69
C ALA A 314 -4.82 -39.09 19.99
N CYS A 315 -5.61 -38.31 19.25
CA CYS A 315 -5.17 -37.02 18.71
C CYS A 315 -4.75 -36.04 19.81
N LEU A 316 -5.59 -35.89 20.84
CA LEU A 316 -5.31 -34.99 21.96
C LEU A 316 -4.07 -35.42 22.74
N GLU A 317 -3.87 -36.73 22.94
CA GLU A 317 -2.65 -37.29 23.54
C GLU A 317 -1.41 -36.93 22.70
N GLU A 318 -1.48 -37.10 21.39
CA GLU A 318 -0.37 -36.80 20.50
C GLU A 318 -0.05 -35.29 20.45
N LEU A 319 -1.07 -34.43 20.42
CA LEU A 319 -0.92 -32.97 20.45
C LEU A 319 -0.34 -32.46 21.78
N ASP A 320 -0.71 -33.07 22.91
CA ASP A 320 -0.11 -32.76 24.22
C ASP A 320 1.33 -33.25 24.32
N ARG A 321 1.61 -34.46 23.82
CA ARG A 321 2.94 -35.09 23.83
C ARG A 321 3.94 -34.33 22.98
N THR A 322 3.54 -33.88 21.79
CA THR A 322 4.38 -33.14 20.85
C THR A 322 4.50 -31.66 21.23
N GLY A 323 3.41 -31.07 21.71
CA GLY A 323 3.34 -29.64 21.99
C GLY A 323 3.39 -28.76 20.74
N PRO A 324 3.35 -27.43 20.90
CA PRO A 324 3.47 -26.51 19.78
C PRO A 324 4.86 -26.60 19.13
N PRO A 325 4.94 -26.66 17.78
CA PRO A 325 6.21 -26.64 17.03
C PRO A 325 7.04 -25.36 17.27
N THR A 326 8.28 -25.33 16.79
CA THR A 326 9.16 -24.16 16.95
C THR A 326 8.82 -23.03 15.98
N ASP A 327 8.38 -23.36 14.76
CA ASP A 327 8.05 -22.39 13.72
C ASP A 327 6.64 -21.81 13.90
N SER A 328 6.48 -20.52 13.59
CA SER A 328 5.25 -19.78 13.86
C SER A 328 4.04 -20.33 13.09
N TRP A 329 4.23 -20.73 11.82
CA TRP A 329 3.15 -21.34 11.02
C TRP A 329 2.73 -22.70 11.60
N GLY A 330 3.69 -23.53 12.01
CA GLY A 330 3.47 -24.79 12.70
C GLY A 330 2.69 -24.61 14.01
N LYS A 331 2.96 -23.55 14.78
CA LYS A 331 2.16 -23.20 15.98
C LYS A 331 0.70 -22.89 15.63
N LEU A 332 0.46 -22.14 14.55
CA LEU A 332 -0.90 -21.86 14.05
C LEU A 332 -1.62 -23.14 13.61
N CYS A 333 -0.94 -24.03 12.87
CA CYS A 333 -1.47 -25.33 12.47
C CYS A 333 -1.79 -26.22 13.69
N TRP A 334 -0.87 -26.28 14.67
CA TRP A 334 -1.06 -27.04 15.91
C TRP A 334 -2.29 -26.53 16.70
N MET A 335 -2.44 -25.22 16.88
CA MET A 335 -3.64 -24.64 17.49
C MET A 335 -4.89 -24.98 16.68
N GLY A 336 -4.80 -24.99 15.35
CA GLY A 336 -5.88 -25.40 14.45
C GLY A 336 -6.30 -26.86 14.64
N HIS A 337 -5.33 -27.76 14.84
CA HIS A 337 -5.59 -29.17 15.16
C HIS A 337 -6.25 -29.33 16.52
N VAL A 338 -5.79 -28.60 17.54
CA VAL A 338 -6.43 -28.55 18.86
C VAL A 338 -7.90 -28.09 18.75
N LEU A 339 -8.17 -27.03 17.99
CA LEU A 339 -9.55 -26.55 17.78
C LEU A 339 -10.39 -27.59 17.04
N THR A 340 -9.86 -28.21 15.98
CA THR A 340 -10.56 -29.25 15.21
C THR A 340 -10.89 -30.48 16.07
N CYS A 341 -10.01 -30.82 17.01
CA CYS A 341 -10.20 -31.91 17.96
C CYS A 341 -11.23 -31.58 19.06
N THR A 342 -11.27 -30.33 19.55
CA THR A 342 -12.01 -29.97 20.78
C THR A 342 -13.32 -29.20 20.55
N VAL A 343 -13.48 -28.54 19.40
CA VAL A 343 -14.64 -27.70 19.07
C VAL A 343 -15.66 -28.48 18.25
N SER A 344 -16.96 -28.22 18.49
CA SER A 344 -18.02 -28.73 17.61
C SER A 344 -17.79 -28.30 16.16
N PRO A 345 -17.79 -29.22 15.17
CA PRO A 345 -17.52 -28.91 13.75
C PRO A 345 -18.33 -27.74 13.21
N THR A 346 -19.59 -27.65 13.61
CA THR A 346 -20.53 -26.59 13.20
C THR A 346 -20.20 -25.19 13.71
N THR A 347 -19.31 -25.07 14.72
CA THR A 347 -18.96 -23.79 15.35
C THR A 347 -17.49 -23.40 15.17
N LEU A 348 -16.69 -24.21 14.46
CA LEU A 348 -15.25 -23.97 14.27
C LEU A 348 -14.97 -22.59 13.64
N MET A 349 -15.77 -22.21 12.65
CA MET A 349 -15.70 -20.91 11.96
C MET A 349 -16.74 -19.89 12.42
N ALA A 350 -17.54 -20.22 13.44
CA ALA A 350 -18.55 -19.31 13.95
C ALA A 350 -17.92 -18.22 14.85
N LYS A 351 -18.63 -17.12 15.08
CA LYS A 351 -18.17 -16.08 16.01
C LYS A 351 -17.86 -16.62 17.41
N GLU A 352 -18.66 -17.57 17.87
CA GLU A 352 -18.47 -18.25 19.16
C GLU A 352 -18.22 -19.74 18.94
N MET A 353 -17.08 -20.23 19.45
CA MET A 353 -16.70 -21.65 19.38
C MET A 353 -17.26 -22.42 20.57
N ARG A 354 -17.85 -23.60 20.32
CA ARG A 354 -18.30 -24.51 21.37
C ARG A 354 -17.26 -25.60 21.64
N HIS A 355 -16.35 -25.32 22.57
CA HIS A 355 -15.39 -26.29 23.07
C HIS A 355 -16.08 -27.35 23.93
N PHE A 356 -15.63 -28.60 23.84
CA PHE A 356 -16.10 -29.75 24.62
C PHE A 356 -17.63 -29.83 24.78
N PRO A 357 -18.39 -29.94 23.67
CA PRO A 357 -19.85 -29.88 23.72
C PRO A 357 -20.42 -30.92 24.69
N ARG A 358 -21.23 -30.45 25.66
CA ARG A 358 -21.80 -31.28 26.74
C ARG A 358 -20.73 -31.97 27.63
N LEU A 359 -19.57 -31.34 27.80
CA LEU A 359 -18.42 -31.85 28.57
C LEU A 359 -17.86 -33.16 27.99
N LYS A 360 -17.79 -33.23 26.66
CA LYS A 360 -17.27 -34.38 25.91
C LYS A 360 -16.41 -33.88 24.76
N LEU A 361 -15.49 -34.72 24.30
CA LEU A 361 -14.93 -34.54 22.96
C LEU A 361 -16.07 -34.64 21.92
N PRO A 362 -16.03 -33.86 20.84
CA PRO A 362 -16.93 -34.03 19.70
C PRO A 362 -16.93 -35.48 19.20
N SER A 363 -18.02 -35.91 18.59
CA SER A 363 -18.13 -37.24 17.98
C SER A 363 -19.01 -37.14 16.74
N ASP A 364 -18.43 -37.50 15.61
CA ASP A 364 -19.03 -37.52 14.27
C ASP A 364 -18.46 -38.75 13.53
N GLU A 365 -18.03 -38.64 12.28
CA GLU A 365 -17.25 -39.70 11.61
C GLU A 365 -15.93 -40.00 12.34
N TRP A 366 -15.42 -39.06 13.15
CA TRP A 366 -14.27 -39.26 14.02
C TRP A 366 -14.71 -39.54 15.46
N GLU A 367 -14.39 -40.72 15.98
CA GLU A 367 -14.85 -41.11 17.31
C GLU A 367 -14.15 -40.32 18.44
N ALA A 368 -14.89 -40.07 19.52
CA ALA A 368 -14.34 -39.39 20.71
C ALA A 368 -13.21 -40.20 21.41
N GLY A 369 -13.24 -41.54 21.32
CA GLY A 369 -12.26 -42.44 21.94
C GLY A 369 -12.36 -42.59 23.47
N ILE A 370 -13.38 -41.99 24.10
CA ILE A 370 -13.63 -42.07 25.54
C ILE A 370 -15.10 -42.39 25.84
N ARG A 371 -15.32 -43.13 26.94
CA ARG A 371 -16.66 -43.37 27.49
C ARG A 371 -17.27 -42.09 28.07
N SER A 372 -18.58 -42.10 28.28
CA SER A 372 -19.28 -40.95 28.85
C SER A 372 -18.83 -40.70 30.29
N PHE A 373 -18.62 -39.44 30.69
CA PHE A 373 -18.36 -39.10 32.10
C PHE A 373 -19.49 -39.55 33.05
N ALA A 374 -20.68 -39.81 32.50
CA ALA A 374 -21.80 -40.40 33.25
C ALA A 374 -21.44 -41.76 33.85
N ASP A 375 -20.55 -42.51 33.20
CA ASP A 375 -20.15 -43.88 33.54
C ASP A 375 -19.06 -43.93 34.64
N ILE A 376 -18.55 -42.78 35.08
CA ILE A 376 -17.61 -42.68 36.21
C ILE A 376 -18.38 -43.05 37.49
N LYS A 377 -17.98 -44.16 38.13
CA LYS A 377 -18.62 -44.68 39.35
C LYS A 377 -18.23 -43.90 40.61
N ASP A 378 -16.98 -43.44 40.67
CA ASP A 378 -16.48 -42.67 41.81
C ASP A 378 -17.05 -41.24 41.78
N ALA A 379 -17.77 -40.86 42.83
CA ALA A 379 -18.43 -39.56 42.94
C ALA A 379 -17.42 -38.39 43.00
N ASN A 380 -16.25 -38.59 43.61
CA ASN A 380 -15.21 -37.58 43.72
C ASN A 380 -14.54 -37.35 42.36
N LEU A 381 -14.17 -38.42 41.65
CA LEU A 381 -13.59 -38.30 40.29
C LEU A 381 -14.60 -37.69 39.31
N LYS A 382 -15.88 -38.05 39.42
CA LYS A 382 -16.93 -37.46 38.58
C LYS A 382 -17.14 -35.98 38.86
N ALA A 383 -17.06 -35.56 40.12
CA ALA A 383 -17.13 -34.16 40.51
C ALA A 383 -15.90 -33.37 40.05
N LEU A 384 -14.70 -33.95 40.20
CA LEU A 384 -13.44 -33.41 39.68
C LEU A 384 -13.53 -33.19 38.17
N TYR A 385 -13.85 -34.22 37.40
CA TYR A 385 -14.01 -34.15 35.95
C TYR A 385 -14.95 -33.02 35.53
N LYS A 386 -16.15 -32.97 36.13
CA LYS A 386 -17.17 -31.98 35.76
C LYS A 386 -16.74 -30.55 36.12
N THR A 387 -16.08 -30.37 37.24
CA THR A 387 -15.63 -29.05 37.71
C THR A 387 -14.50 -28.54 36.83
N THR A 388 -13.46 -29.36 36.64
CA THR A 388 -12.29 -28.99 35.85
C THR A 388 -12.64 -28.78 34.38
N LEU A 389 -13.41 -29.68 33.72
CA LEU A 389 -13.78 -29.46 32.32
C LEU A 389 -14.64 -28.21 32.16
N LYS A 390 -15.56 -27.91 33.08
CA LYS A 390 -16.36 -26.68 33.00
C LYS A 390 -15.49 -25.43 33.13
N GLU A 391 -14.59 -25.42 34.10
CA GLU A 391 -13.65 -24.32 34.32
C GLU A 391 -12.76 -24.12 33.10
N LYS A 392 -12.11 -25.19 32.60
CA LYS A 392 -11.19 -25.13 31.47
C LYS A 392 -11.87 -24.87 30.14
N THR A 393 -13.12 -25.30 29.96
CA THR A 393 -13.94 -24.89 28.80
C THR A 393 -14.22 -23.39 28.82
N ALA A 394 -14.57 -22.83 29.99
CA ALA A 394 -14.79 -21.39 30.14
C ALA A 394 -13.49 -20.59 29.96
N GLU A 395 -12.37 -21.09 30.49
CA GLU A 395 -11.04 -20.50 30.29
C GLU A 395 -10.64 -20.51 28.81
N LEU A 396 -10.83 -21.63 28.09
CA LEU A 396 -10.59 -21.71 26.64
C LEU A 396 -11.42 -20.69 25.87
N SER A 397 -12.72 -20.61 26.14
CA SER A 397 -13.57 -19.59 25.52
C SER A 397 -13.10 -18.18 25.84
N GLY A 398 -12.64 -17.94 27.07
CA GLY A 398 -12.06 -16.67 27.49
C GLY A 398 -10.82 -16.29 26.69
N ILE A 399 -9.83 -17.19 26.59
CA ILE A 399 -8.57 -16.90 25.91
C ILE A 399 -8.70 -16.72 24.39
N TRP A 400 -9.76 -17.26 23.78
CA TRP A 400 -10.06 -17.05 22.35
C TRP A 400 -10.94 -15.82 22.08
N SER A 401 -11.51 -15.22 23.13
CA SER A 401 -12.41 -14.07 23.04
C SER A 401 -11.78 -12.74 23.46
N ASP A 402 -10.59 -12.78 24.07
CA ASP A 402 -9.84 -11.57 24.41
C ASP A 402 -9.14 -10.97 23.17
N GLU A 403 -8.48 -9.83 23.35
CA GLU A 403 -7.86 -9.07 22.26
C GLU A 403 -6.82 -9.90 21.48
N LEU A 404 -5.89 -10.52 22.20
CA LEU A 404 -4.84 -11.36 21.62
C LEU A 404 -5.44 -12.61 20.94
N GLY A 405 -6.34 -13.30 21.62
CA GLY A 405 -6.97 -14.53 21.12
C GLY A 405 -7.81 -14.30 19.88
N SER A 406 -8.60 -13.23 19.85
CA SER A 406 -9.40 -12.88 18.68
C SER A 406 -8.53 -12.57 17.47
N MET A 407 -7.37 -11.93 17.68
CA MET A 407 -6.40 -11.65 16.63
C MET A 407 -5.75 -12.94 16.11
N VAL A 408 -5.15 -13.75 17.00
CA VAL A 408 -4.48 -15.01 16.64
C VAL A 408 -5.46 -16.01 16.02
N LEU A 409 -6.72 -16.04 16.48
CA LEU A 409 -7.76 -16.92 15.94
C LEU A 409 -8.00 -16.70 14.43
N HIS A 410 -7.87 -15.47 13.95
CA HIS A 410 -7.95 -15.18 12.51
C HIS A 410 -6.91 -15.99 11.73
N PHE A 411 -5.65 -15.95 12.18
CA PHE A 411 -4.54 -16.66 11.56
C PHE A 411 -4.62 -18.18 11.74
N VAL A 412 -5.09 -18.66 12.89
CA VAL A 412 -5.34 -20.10 13.11
C VAL A 412 -6.41 -20.63 12.16
N ARG A 413 -7.47 -19.85 11.90
CA ARG A 413 -8.49 -20.23 10.91
C ARG A 413 -7.95 -20.22 9.50
N MET A 414 -7.09 -19.27 9.15
CA MET A 414 -6.37 -19.30 7.87
C MET A 414 -5.49 -20.54 7.76
N ALA A 415 -4.78 -20.93 8.82
CA ALA A 415 -3.99 -22.16 8.84
C ALA A 415 -4.85 -23.42 8.70
N ILE A 416 -6.08 -23.45 9.25
CA ILE A 416 -7.03 -24.55 9.03
C ILE A 416 -7.48 -24.63 7.55
N LEU A 417 -7.68 -23.49 6.90
CA LEU A 417 -8.17 -23.42 5.51
C LEU A 417 -7.07 -23.65 4.47
N LEU A 418 -5.88 -23.08 4.70
CA LEU A 418 -4.75 -23.11 3.76
C LEU A 418 -3.76 -24.24 4.05
N GLY A 419 -3.77 -24.77 5.27
CA GLY A 419 -2.87 -25.83 5.69
C GLY A 419 -3.23 -27.18 5.08
N GLU A 420 -2.22 -27.86 4.55
CA GLU A 420 -2.36 -29.23 4.03
C GLU A 420 -2.33 -30.28 5.15
N SER A 421 -1.81 -29.93 6.33
CA SER A 421 -1.63 -30.86 7.46
C SER A 421 -2.96 -31.19 8.14
N GLU A 422 -3.20 -32.48 8.34
CA GLU A 422 -4.36 -32.98 9.09
C GLU A 422 -4.02 -33.16 10.57
N PRO A 423 -5.03 -33.10 11.47
CA PRO A 423 -4.82 -33.47 12.86
C PRO A 423 -4.26 -34.91 12.96
N PRO A 424 -3.39 -35.19 13.94
CA PRO A 424 -2.90 -36.56 14.14
C PRO A 424 -4.03 -37.50 14.54
N GLN A 425 -3.89 -38.79 14.22
CA GLN A 425 -4.86 -39.84 14.60
C GLN A 425 -6.27 -39.60 14.04
N VAL A 426 -6.35 -39.09 12.80
CA VAL A 426 -7.61 -38.97 12.07
C VAL A 426 -7.90 -40.29 11.31
N PRO A 427 -9.17 -40.77 11.28
CA PRO A 427 -9.56 -41.92 10.47
C PRO A 427 -9.45 -41.64 8.96
N ASP A 428 -9.19 -42.68 8.17
CA ASP A 428 -9.12 -42.59 6.70
C ASP A 428 -10.45 -42.13 6.04
N ASP A 429 -11.59 -42.40 6.69
CA ASP A 429 -12.93 -42.03 6.19
C ASP A 429 -13.45 -40.70 6.76
N TRP A 430 -12.65 -40.01 7.57
CA TRP A 430 -13.07 -38.73 8.13
C TRP A 430 -13.11 -37.62 7.07
N SER A 431 -14.16 -36.81 7.13
CA SER A 431 -14.31 -35.65 6.26
C SER A 431 -14.16 -34.36 7.04
N LYS A 432 -13.32 -33.45 6.54
CA LYS A 432 -13.12 -32.13 7.15
C LYS A 432 -14.47 -31.39 7.29
N PRO A 433 -14.66 -30.58 8.36
CA PRO A 433 -15.87 -29.78 8.55
C PRO A 433 -16.11 -28.77 7.42
N ILE A 434 -15.03 -28.38 6.74
CA ILE A 434 -15.00 -27.46 5.61
C ILE A 434 -14.16 -28.13 4.53
N ILE A 435 -14.66 -28.11 3.30
CA ILE A 435 -14.08 -28.89 2.20
C ILE A 435 -13.42 -27.94 1.19
N ALA A 436 -12.19 -28.26 0.80
CA ALA A 436 -11.53 -27.56 -0.29
C ALA A 436 -12.26 -27.86 -1.60
N LEU A 437 -12.57 -26.82 -2.38
CA LEU A 437 -13.09 -26.97 -3.74
C LEU A 437 -12.02 -27.59 -4.63
N GLU A 438 -12.47 -28.45 -5.54
CA GLU A 438 -11.63 -28.89 -6.64
C GLU A 438 -11.24 -27.69 -7.52
N MET A 439 -10.05 -27.76 -8.13
CA MET A 439 -9.55 -26.73 -9.04
C MET A 439 -10.52 -26.43 -10.19
N ASN A 440 -11.23 -27.46 -10.67
CA ASN A 440 -12.30 -27.33 -11.64
C ASN A 440 -13.63 -27.56 -10.93
N ILE A 441 -14.33 -26.47 -10.60
CA ILE A 441 -15.59 -26.55 -9.87
C ILE A 441 -16.64 -27.26 -10.75
N PRO A 442 -17.15 -28.43 -10.35
CA PRO A 442 -18.16 -29.16 -11.12
C PRO A 442 -19.51 -28.43 -11.08
N GLU A 443 -20.37 -28.68 -12.08
CA GLU A 443 -21.74 -28.12 -12.11
C GLU A 443 -22.57 -28.50 -10.88
N ARG A 444 -22.24 -29.64 -10.24
CA ARG A 444 -22.88 -30.12 -9.03
C ARG A 444 -21.83 -30.64 -8.05
N LEU A 445 -21.78 -30.02 -6.87
CA LEU A 445 -20.94 -30.47 -5.77
C LEU A 445 -21.52 -31.72 -5.12
N GLU A 446 -20.66 -32.62 -4.66
CA GLU A 446 -21.05 -33.84 -3.94
C GLU A 446 -21.71 -33.52 -2.60
N ASN A 447 -21.22 -32.50 -1.89
CA ASN A 447 -21.67 -32.12 -0.54
C ASN A 447 -22.18 -30.67 -0.46
N PRO A 448 -23.26 -30.29 -1.16
CA PRO A 448 -23.67 -28.88 -1.32
C PRO A 448 -24.05 -28.16 -0.01
N ASN A 449 -24.34 -28.91 1.06
CA ASN A 449 -24.71 -28.35 2.37
C ASN A 449 -23.50 -28.07 3.28
N LYS A 450 -22.29 -28.52 2.91
CA LYS A 450 -21.06 -28.22 3.64
C LYS A 450 -20.48 -26.88 3.17
N HIS A 451 -19.74 -26.24 4.06
CA HIS A 451 -19.00 -25.03 3.70
C HIS A 451 -17.80 -25.44 2.85
N HIS A 452 -17.51 -24.66 1.81
CA HIS A 452 -16.38 -24.89 0.94
C HIS A 452 -15.45 -23.69 0.93
N HIS A 453 -14.17 -23.93 0.65
CA HIS A 453 -13.14 -22.91 0.51
C HIS A 453 -12.22 -23.25 -0.67
N PHE A 454 -11.42 -22.29 -1.13
CA PHE A 454 -10.33 -22.60 -2.04
C PHE A 454 -9.18 -23.26 -1.29
N SER A 455 -8.56 -24.26 -1.92
CA SER A 455 -7.21 -24.69 -1.52
C SER A 455 -6.22 -23.54 -1.74
N LEU A 456 -5.02 -23.66 -1.21
CA LEU A 456 -3.97 -22.65 -1.42
C LEU A 456 -3.66 -22.48 -2.92
N GLU A 457 -3.57 -23.57 -3.67
CA GLU A 457 -3.33 -23.55 -5.12
C GLU A 457 -4.51 -22.91 -5.89
N ALA A 458 -5.74 -23.21 -5.48
CA ALA A 458 -6.94 -22.61 -6.07
C ALA A 458 -7.02 -21.11 -5.76
N GLU A 459 -6.62 -20.69 -4.56
CA GLU A 459 -6.56 -19.27 -4.18
C GLU A 459 -5.47 -18.53 -4.94
N ILE A 460 -4.28 -19.14 -5.10
CA ILE A 460 -3.20 -18.61 -5.95
C ILE A 460 -3.71 -18.39 -7.38
N GLN A 461 -4.41 -19.37 -7.95
CA GLN A 461 -5.01 -19.25 -9.28
C GLN A 461 -6.11 -18.18 -9.33
N ASN A 462 -6.98 -18.09 -8.31
CA ASN A 462 -8.01 -17.08 -8.19
C ASN A 462 -7.41 -15.65 -8.14
N LEU A 463 -6.38 -15.43 -7.33
CA LEU A 463 -5.67 -14.15 -7.24
C LEU A 463 -5.00 -13.77 -8.56
N ARG A 464 -4.37 -14.74 -9.25
CA ARG A 464 -3.81 -14.54 -10.59
C ARG A 464 -4.91 -14.14 -11.59
N ASP A 465 -6.04 -14.82 -11.57
CA ASP A 465 -7.15 -14.53 -12.49
C ASP A 465 -7.77 -13.15 -12.23
N LEU A 466 -7.93 -12.77 -10.96
CA LEU A 466 -8.36 -11.43 -10.57
C LEU A 466 -7.37 -10.35 -11.03
N HIS A 467 -6.06 -10.62 -10.95
CA HIS A 467 -5.05 -9.71 -11.45
C HIS A 467 -5.06 -9.58 -12.98
N LEU A 468 -5.12 -10.69 -13.72
CA LEU A 468 -5.24 -10.67 -15.18
C LEU A 468 -6.49 -9.90 -15.63
N LEU A 469 -7.63 -10.15 -14.98
CA LEU A 469 -8.85 -9.38 -15.23
C LEU A 469 -8.69 -7.90 -14.92
N HIS A 470 -7.97 -7.55 -13.86
CA HIS A 470 -7.65 -6.17 -13.53
C HIS A 470 -6.84 -5.50 -14.65
N LEU A 471 -5.78 -6.15 -15.14
CA LEU A 471 -4.96 -5.65 -16.26
C LEU A 471 -5.78 -5.49 -17.55
N GLY A 472 -6.58 -6.49 -17.89
CA GLY A 472 -7.51 -6.41 -19.02
C GLY A 472 -8.50 -5.27 -18.88
N PHE A 473 -9.04 -5.07 -17.68
CA PHE A 473 -9.93 -3.97 -17.36
C PHE A 473 -9.26 -2.61 -17.49
N GLN A 474 -8.02 -2.47 -17.03
CA GLN A 474 -7.22 -1.26 -17.19
C GLN A 474 -6.98 -0.92 -18.67
N GLY A 475 -6.75 -1.93 -19.51
CA GLY A 475 -6.67 -1.76 -20.95
C GLY A 475 -7.97 -1.20 -21.56
N VAL A 476 -9.11 -1.80 -21.20
CA VAL A 476 -10.43 -1.37 -21.68
C VAL A 476 -10.78 0.04 -21.22
N ILE A 477 -10.56 0.37 -19.94
CA ILE A 477 -10.86 1.71 -19.44
C ILE A 477 -9.94 2.76 -20.06
N LYS A 478 -8.66 2.44 -20.32
CA LYS A 478 -7.72 3.32 -21.02
C LYS A 478 -8.18 3.61 -22.44
N ASN A 479 -8.62 2.59 -23.18
CA ASN A 479 -9.15 2.75 -24.54
C ASN A 479 -10.42 3.63 -24.56
N LEU A 480 -11.37 3.38 -23.64
CA LEU A 480 -12.57 4.21 -23.52
C LEU A 480 -12.25 5.67 -23.17
N LYS A 481 -11.33 5.90 -22.22
CA LYS A 481 -10.87 7.24 -21.85
C LYS A 481 -10.21 7.98 -23.02
N GLN A 482 -9.39 7.29 -23.80
CA GLN A 482 -8.75 7.85 -25.01
C GLN A 482 -9.78 8.24 -26.06
N ARG A 483 -10.79 7.38 -26.30
CA ARG A 483 -11.87 7.68 -27.24
C ARG A 483 -12.73 8.86 -26.80
N ASP A 484 -12.97 8.97 -25.50
CA ASP A 484 -13.79 10.01 -24.91
C ASP A 484 -12.98 11.29 -24.56
N GLU A 485 -11.66 11.30 -24.84
CA GLU A 485 -10.70 12.40 -24.63
C GLU A 485 -10.57 12.92 -23.16
N VAL A 486 -10.70 12.02 -22.19
CA VAL A 486 -10.74 12.35 -20.75
C VAL A 486 -9.67 11.64 -19.92
N HIS A 487 -9.25 12.22 -18.79
CA HIS A 487 -8.26 11.63 -17.86
C HIS A 487 -8.68 11.71 -16.38
N ASP A 488 -8.18 10.80 -15.53
CA ASP A 488 -8.37 10.88 -14.07
C ASP A 488 -7.06 11.05 -13.29
N PHE A 489 -7.15 11.11 -11.95
CA PHE A 489 -5.99 11.28 -11.08
C PHE A 489 -4.98 10.12 -11.18
N ASP A 490 -5.47 8.89 -11.35
CA ASP A 490 -4.61 7.71 -11.49
C ASP A 490 -3.75 7.82 -12.77
N ASP A 491 -4.33 8.34 -13.86
CA ASP A 491 -3.60 8.61 -15.10
C ASP A 491 -2.49 9.66 -14.90
N ILE A 492 -2.77 10.73 -14.15
CA ILE A 492 -1.78 11.77 -13.82
C ILE A 492 -0.65 11.21 -12.95
N GLN A 493 -0.97 10.37 -11.96
CA GLN A 493 0.03 9.73 -11.11
C GLN A 493 0.94 8.79 -11.93
N ARG A 494 0.37 8.03 -12.86
CA ARG A 494 1.15 7.19 -13.80
C ARG A 494 2.08 8.05 -14.67
N LEU A 495 1.56 9.12 -15.28
CA LEU A 495 2.36 10.05 -16.09
C LEU A 495 3.47 10.73 -15.27
N ALA A 496 3.18 11.07 -14.01
CA ALA A 496 4.18 11.58 -13.09
C ALA A 496 5.25 10.53 -12.77
N GLY A 497 4.86 9.26 -12.61
CA GLY A 497 5.80 8.14 -12.47
C GLY A 497 6.74 8.00 -13.65
N ASP A 498 6.21 8.06 -14.86
CA ASP A 498 6.98 8.01 -16.11
C ASP A 498 7.92 9.23 -16.26
N LEU A 499 7.44 10.42 -15.92
CA LEU A 499 8.23 11.66 -15.95
C LEU A 499 9.37 11.63 -14.92
N LEU A 500 9.11 11.06 -13.74
CA LEU A 500 10.05 11.03 -12.62
C LEU A 500 10.91 9.78 -12.57
N LEU A 501 10.80 8.92 -13.59
CA LEU A 501 11.47 7.62 -13.68
C LEU A 501 11.27 6.81 -12.38
N ALA A 502 10.04 6.78 -11.87
CA ALA A 502 9.68 5.94 -10.73
C ALA A 502 9.61 4.44 -11.10
N ASN A 503 9.46 4.17 -12.41
CA ASN A 503 9.40 2.87 -13.08
C ASN A 503 9.85 3.06 -14.53
N CYS A 504 9.97 1.98 -15.30
CA CYS A 504 10.14 2.06 -16.75
C CYS A 504 8.94 2.81 -17.36
N PRO A 505 9.15 3.92 -18.11
CA PRO A 505 8.06 4.64 -18.75
C PRO A 505 7.28 3.76 -19.71
N GLU A 506 5.95 3.90 -19.71
CA GLU A 506 5.05 3.02 -20.49
C GLU A 506 5.36 3.08 -22.00
N VAL A 507 5.55 4.29 -22.51
CA VAL A 507 5.91 4.54 -23.93
C VAL A 507 7.24 3.90 -24.34
N CYS A 508 8.11 3.59 -23.38
CA CYS A 508 9.41 2.98 -23.62
C CYS A 508 9.37 1.45 -23.58
N ARG A 509 8.32 0.82 -23.02
CA ARG A 509 8.26 -0.66 -22.86
C ARG A 509 8.24 -1.42 -24.19
N THR A 510 7.77 -0.80 -25.27
CA THR A 510 7.82 -1.39 -26.62
C THR A 510 9.19 -1.27 -27.29
N PHE A 511 10.04 -0.37 -26.76
CA PHE A 511 11.31 0.00 -27.36
C PHE A 511 12.51 -0.53 -26.56
N TYR A 512 12.47 -0.49 -25.23
CA TYR A 512 13.56 -0.90 -24.35
C TYR A 512 13.67 -2.42 -24.26
N HIS A 513 14.91 -2.93 -24.10
CA HIS A 513 15.15 -4.35 -23.84
C HIS A 513 14.57 -4.78 -22.48
N PRO A 514 13.98 -5.99 -22.33
CA PRO A 514 13.32 -6.42 -21.08
C PRO A 514 14.19 -6.29 -19.82
N SER A 515 15.48 -6.63 -19.88
CA SER A 515 16.39 -6.48 -18.73
C SER A 515 16.62 -5.02 -18.32
N VAL A 516 16.52 -4.07 -19.25
CA VAL A 516 16.58 -2.63 -18.96
C VAL A 516 15.29 -2.17 -18.30
N GLN A 517 14.14 -2.69 -18.76
CA GLN A 517 12.84 -2.41 -18.13
C GLN A 517 12.82 -2.91 -16.69
N GLN A 518 13.26 -4.15 -16.45
CA GLN A 518 13.36 -4.74 -15.10
C GLN A 518 14.29 -3.92 -14.20
N ALA A 519 15.44 -3.47 -14.72
CA ALA A 519 16.34 -2.59 -13.97
C ALA A 519 15.67 -1.27 -13.58
N LEU A 520 14.92 -0.63 -14.49
CA LEU A 520 14.16 0.59 -14.19
C LEU A 520 12.97 0.36 -13.24
N ASP A 521 12.35 -0.81 -13.27
CA ASP A 521 11.24 -1.16 -12.38
C ASP A 521 11.73 -1.54 -10.96
N SER A 522 13.02 -1.85 -10.79
CA SER A 522 13.65 -2.30 -9.53
C SER A 522 13.98 -1.20 -8.52
N ILE A 523 13.18 -0.15 -8.41
CA ILE A 523 13.46 0.94 -7.46
C ILE A 523 13.45 0.43 -6.00
N ASP A 524 14.36 0.94 -5.17
CA ASP A 524 14.34 0.65 -3.73
C ASP A 524 13.15 1.36 -3.07
N GLN A 525 12.29 0.59 -2.40
CA GLN A 525 11.11 1.11 -1.71
C GLN A 525 11.46 1.94 -0.47
N ASN A 526 12.61 1.68 0.16
CA ASN A 526 13.06 2.40 1.35
C ASN A 526 13.81 3.69 1.01
N SER A 527 14.41 3.76 -0.18
CA SER A 527 15.11 4.95 -0.67
C SER A 527 14.70 5.38 -2.09
N PRO A 528 13.39 5.59 -2.35
CA PRO A 528 12.86 5.86 -3.69
C PRO A 528 13.40 7.13 -4.33
N TRP A 529 13.97 8.07 -3.57
CA TRP A 529 14.61 9.28 -4.11
C TRP A 529 15.96 9.03 -4.80
N ARG A 530 16.59 7.87 -4.63
CA ARG A 530 17.87 7.52 -5.26
C ARG A 530 17.69 7.19 -6.74
N ASP A 531 18.77 7.28 -7.50
CA ASP A 531 18.80 7.00 -8.95
C ASP A 531 19.52 5.68 -9.26
N ASP A 532 19.71 4.82 -8.25
CA ASP A 532 20.48 3.57 -8.38
C ASP A 532 19.90 2.64 -9.46
N HIS A 533 18.57 2.59 -9.59
CA HIS A 533 17.90 1.80 -10.62
C HIS A 533 18.13 2.33 -12.04
N ILE A 534 18.27 3.66 -12.19
CA ILE A 534 18.60 4.29 -13.48
C ILE A 534 20.04 3.96 -13.86
N HIS A 535 20.98 4.05 -12.90
CA HIS A 535 22.38 3.67 -13.14
C HIS A 535 22.50 2.18 -13.48
N ARG A 536 21.79 1.29 -12.76
CA ARG A 536 21.72 -0.13 -13.10
C ARG A 536 21.20 -0.36 -14.52
N ALA A 537 20.18 0.38 -14.95
CA ALA A 537 19.66 0.27 -16.31
C ALA A 537 20.70 0.67 -17.38
N LEU A 538 21.49 1.72 -17.12
CA LEU A 538 22.60 2.14 -17.99
C LEU A 538 23.77 1.13 -17.98
N ASP A 539 24.05 0.49 -16.84
CA ASP A 539 25.03 -0.59 -16.74
C ASP A 539 24.59 -1.83 -17.52
N VAL A 540 23.29 -2.17 -17.47
CA VAL A 540 22.70 -3.24 -18.29
C VAL A 540 22.88 -2.94 -19.78
N ILE A 541 22.61 -1.71 -20.23
CA ILE A 541 22.87 -1.33 -21.62
C ILE A 541 24.37 -1.46 -21.96
N SER A 542 25.26 -0.99 -21.08
CA SER A 542 26.72 -1.13 -21.26
C SER A 542 27.16 -2.58 -21.41
N ASN A 543 26.52 -3.50 -20.67
CA ASN A 543 26.80 -4.94 -20.76
C ASN A 543 26.25 -5.55 -22.06
N LEU A 544 25.08 -5.11 -22.53
CA LEU A 544 24.50 -5.53 -23.81
C LEU A 544 25.31 -5.02 -25.01
N GLU A 545 25.86 -3.80 -24.93
CA GLU A 545 26.76 -3.23 -25.94
C GLU A 545 28.06 -4.05 -26.07
N LYS A 546 28.62 -4.51 -24.95
CA LYS A 546 29.80 -5.39 -24.93
C LYS A 546 29.48 -6.80 -25.43
N ASN A 547 28.29 -7.32 -25.14
CA ASN A 547 27.88 -8.70 -25.43
C ASN A 547 26.72 -8.73 -26.44
N ARG A 548 26.98 -8.34 -27.69
CA ARG A 548 25.96 -8.14 -28.72
C ARG A 548 25.07 -9.36 -28.99
N ASN A 549 25.55 -10.56 -28.70
CA ASN A 549 24.76 -11.80 -28.82
C ASN A 549 23.58 -11.86 -27.84
N LEU A 550 23.72 -11.26 -26.65
CA LEU A 550 22.65 -11.23 -25.64
C LEU A 550 21.57 -10.21 -25.94
N ALA A 551 21.87 -9.20 -26.77
CA ALA A 551 20.93 -8.14 -27.11
C ALA A 551 19.89 -8.56 -28.17
N GLY A 552 20.13 -9.65 -28.89
CA GLY A 552 19.20 -10.15 -29.92
C GLY A 552 18.76 -9.05 -30.90
N GLU A 553 17.44 -8.91 -31.09
CA GLU A 553 16.84 -7.90 -31.97
C GLU A 553 17.07 -6.45 -31.50
N ALA A 554 17.32 -6.23 -30.20
CA ALA A 554 17.55 -4.91 -29.63
C ALA A 554 18.95 -4.34 -29.93
N ALA A 555 19.87 -5.15 -30.47
CA ALA A 555 21.25 -4.76 -30.75
C ALA A 555 21.41 -3.54 -31.68
N SER A 556 20.41 -3.26 -32.53
CA SER A 556 20.40 -2.09 -33.42
C SER A 556 19.90 -0.81 -32.74
N ARG A 557 19.32 -0.92 -31.54
CA ARG A 557 18.62 0.17 -30.84
C ARG A 557 19.31 0.61 -29.54
N LEU A 558 20.36 -0.09 -29.09
CA LEU A 558 21.02 0.15 -27.80
C LEU A 558 21.49 1.61 -27.61
N GLU A 559 22.15 2.20 -28.62
CA GLU A 559 22.59 3.60 -28.56
C GLU A 559 21.43 4.58 -28.39
N ALA A 560 20.31 4.35 -29.11
CA ALA A 560 19.11 5.16 -28.99
C ALA A 560 18.41 4.96 -27.64
N MET A 561 18.43 3.74 -27.06
CA MET A 561 17.94 3.49 -25.71
C MET A 561 18.75 4.25 -24.67
N ARG A 562 20.09 4.19 -24.74
CA ARG A 562 20.98 4.91 -23.84
C ARG A 562 20.70 6.41 -23.89
N ALA A 563 20.69 6.99 -25.09
CA ALA A 563 20.44 8.41 -25.28
C ALA A 563 19.07 8.86 -24.74
N ASP A 564 18.02 8.03 -24.89
CA ASP A 564 16.70 8.33 -24.34
C ASP A 564 16.68 8.30 -22.80
N ILE A 565 17.30 7.29 -22.17
CA ILE A 565 17.39 7.20 -20.71
C ILE A 565 18.20 8.36 -20.13
N GLU A 566 19.35 8.68 -20.72
CA GLU A 566 20.21 9.80 -20.30
C GLU A 566 19.46 11.15 -20.42
N SER A 567 18.74 11.36 -21.53
CA SER A 567 17.91 12.56 -21.75
C SER A 567 16.80 12.69 -20.70
N ARG A 568 16.12 11.59 -20.35
CA ARG A 568 15.08 11.56 -19.31
C ARG A 568 15.67 11.77 -17.92
N HIS A 569 16.84 11.20 -17.62
CA HIS A 569 17.53 11.39 -16.35
C HIS A 569 17.98 12.85 -16.17
N LEU A 570 18.49 13.48 -17.23
CA LEU A 570 18.80 14.90 -17.24
C LEU A 570 17.56 15.76 -16.98
N LEU A 571 16.44 15.45 -17.65
CA LEU A 571 15.17 16.16 -17.44
C LEU A 571 14.69 16.02 -15.99
N LEU A 572 14.81 14.85 -15.38
CA LEU A 572 14.50 14.64 -13.97
C LEU A 572 15.36 15.54 -13.06
N GLY A 573 16.67 15.63 -13.32
CA GLY A 573 17.57 16.53 -12.60
C GLY A 573 17.15 18.01 -12.74
N GLN A 574 16.72 18.43 -13.93
CA GLN A 574 16.20 19.79 -14.19
C GLN A 574 14.90 20.07 -13.45
N ILE A 575 13.98 19.10 -13.42
CA ILE A 575 12.72 19.20 -12.68
C ILE A 575 13.01 19.35 -11.19
N ARG A 576 13.86 18.49 -10.62
CA ARG A 576 14.28 18.56 -9.20
C ARG A 576 14.91 19.90 -8.86
N ARG A 577 15.71 20.47 -9.78
CA ARG A 577 16.38 21.76 -9.57
C ARG A 577 15.39 22.87 -9.25
N ARG A 578 14.17 22.82 -9.79
CA ARG A 578 13.13 23.85 -9.57
C ARG A 578 12.66 23.96 -8.13
N PHE A 579 12.73 22.87 -7.36
CA PHE A 579 12.17 22.80 -6.01
C PHE A 579 13.28 22.64 -4.97
N ARG A 580 13.24 23.43 -3.90
CA ARG A 580 14.30 23.46 -2.87
C ARG A 580 13.78 23.12 -1.48
N ALA A 581 12.48 23.31 -1.24
CA ALA A 581 11.83 22.95 0.01
C ALA A 581 10.46 22.29 -0.23
N PHE A 582 10.11 21.32 0.60
CA PHE A 582 8.82 20.64 0.61
C PHE A 582 8.21 20.70 2.00
N ILE A 583 6.94 21.09 2.08
CA ILE A 583 6.14 21.12 3.29
C ILE A 583 4.86 20.35 3.02
N ILE A 584 4.63 19.28 3.78
CA ILE A 584 3.51 18.35 3.56
C ILE A 584 2.65 18.35 4.81
N ASP A 585 1.46 18.93 4.72
CA ASP A 585 0.45 18.90 5.78
C ASP A 585 -0.43 17.64 5.64
N GLU A 586 -0.91 17.12 6.77
CA GLU A 586 -1.66 15.86 6.88
C GLU A 586 -0.92 14.68 6.22
N ALA A 587 0.39 14.56 6.49
CA ALA A 587 1.25 13.56 5.89
C ALA A 587 0.80 12.10 6.10
N GLN A 588 0.06 11.84 7.18
CA GLN A 588 -0.53 10.54 7.49
C GLN A 588 -1.65 10.10 6.52
N ASP A 589 -2.22 11.06 5.77
CA ASP A 589 -3.32 10.84 4.83
C ASP A 589 -2.83 10.75 3.37
N ASN A 590 -1.55 10.44 3.15
CA ASN A 590 -0.99 10.25 1.81
C ASN A 590 -0.81 8.76 1.50
N SER A 591 -1.10 8.35 0.26
CA SER A 591 -0.90 6.97 -0.18
C SER A 591 0.60 6.64 -0.36
N PRO A 592 1.01 5.36 -0.26
CA PRO A 592 2.39 4.95 -0.54
C PRO A 592 2.87 5.35 -1.93
N LEU A 593 1.99 5.29 -2.95
CA LEU A 593 2.32 5.73 -4.31
C LEU A 593 2.61 7.24 -4.35
N GLN A 594 1.78 8.06 -3.70
CA GLN A 594 2.00 9.50 -3.62
C GLN A 594 3.33 9.83 -2.93
N TRP A 595 3.67 9.14 -1.83
CA TRP A 595 4.97 9.27 -1.18
C TRP A 595 6.13 8.89 -2.10
N ARG A 596 6.02 7.76 -2.80
CA ARG A 596 7.02 7.31 -3.77
C ARG A 596 7.23 8.35 -4.88
N LEU A 597 6.16 8.87 -5.48
CA LEU A 597 6.24 9.89 -6.53
C LEU A 597 6.83 11.21 -6.02
N LEU A 598 6.38 11.71 -4.86
CA LEU A 598 6.94 12.92 -4.27
C LEU A 598 8.42 12.77 -3.92
N SER A 599 8.80 11.63 -3.35
CA SER A 599 10.19 11.38 -2.96
C SER A 599 11.14 11.33 -4.16
N ARG A 600 10.67 10.97 -5.37
CA ARG A 600 11.49 11.09 -6.60
C ARG A 600 12.03 12.50 -6.81
N LEU A 601 11.36 13.54 -6.29
CA LEU A 601 11.82 14.93 -6.38
C LEU A 601 12.91 15.30 -5.35
N TRP A 602 13.26 14.39 -4.45
CA TRP A 602 14.23 14.63 -3.38
C TRP A 602 15.65 14.15 -3.69
N GLY A 603 15.82 13.51 -4.84
CA GLY A 603 17.11 13.03 -5.32
C GLY A 603 18.02 14.10 -5.94
N PRO A 604 19.08 13.65 -6.64
CA PRO A 604 20.06 14.50 -7.33
C PRO A 604 19.46 15.55 -8.28
N ARG A 605 19.88 16.81 -8.12
CA ARG A 605 19.57 17.92 -9.05
C ARG A 605 20.58 18.02 -10.19
N GLU A 606 20.16 18.64 -11.29
CA GLU A 606 21.09 19.13 -12.33
C GLU A 606 22.06 20.13 -11.67
N VAL A 607 23.37 19.87 -11.80
CA VAL A 607 24.46 20.75 -11.35
C VAL A 607 25.13 21.33 -12.59
N ARG A 608 25.35 22.65 -12.60
CA ARG A 608 26.01 23.40 -13.69
C ARG A 608 27.41 23.81 -13.24
N GLU A 609 28.26 24.22 -14.19
CA GLU A 609 29.66 24.60 -13.90
C GLU A 609 29.77 25.74 -12.87
N GLU A 610 28.77 26.60 -12.81
CA GLU A 610 28.65 27.72 -11.88
C GLU A 610 28.22 27.32 -10.46
N ASP A 611 27.72 26.09 -10.28
CA ASP A 611 27.31 25.59 -8.97
C ASP A 611 28.51 24.99 -8.21
N GLY A 612 28.46 25.08 -6.88
CA GLY A 612 29.46 24.42 -6.02
C GLY A 612 29.39 22.88 -6.08
N PRO A 613 30.34 22.19 -5.45
CA PRO A 613 30.33 20.73 -5.40
C PRO A 613 29.06 20.24 -4.70
N ARG A 614 28.51 19.14 -5.21
CA ARG A 614 27.32 18.51 -4.66
C ARG A 614 27.56 18.05 -3.22
N ALA A 615 26.66 18.43 -2.32
CA ALA A 615 26.75 18.00 -0.92
C ALA A 615 26.41 16.52 -0.77
N ASP A 616 27.19 15.81 0.04
CA ASP A 616 26.94 14.42 0.41
C ASP A 616 25.83 14.35 1.47
N THR A 617 24.60 14.17 1.01
CA THR A 617 23.42 14.07 1.87
C THR A 617 22.48 12.97 1.36
N PRO A 618 21.76 12.25 2.24
CA PRO A 618 20.88 11.16 1.83
C PRO A 618 19.74 11.65 0.93
N TRP A 619 19.21 12.86 1.16
CA TRP A 619 18.30 13.56 0.26
C TRP A 619 18.55 15.07 0.29
N GLU A 620 18.20 15.73 -0.81
CA GLU A 620 18.66 17.07 -1.11
C GLU A 620 17.74 18.22 -0.66
N PRO A 621 16.43 18.27 -0.96
CA PRO A 621 15.59 19.39 -0.54
C PRO A 621 15.44 19.46 0.97
N THR A 622 15.09 20.64 1.50
CA THR A 622 14.63 20.73 2.89
C THR A 622 13.20 20.20 2.97
N VAL A 623 12.94 19.25 3.85
CA VAL A 623 11.63 18.56 3.93
C VAL A 623 11.06 18.76 5.31
N CYS A 624 9.82 19.19 5.37
CA CYS A 624 9.03 19.28 6.59
C CYS A 624 7.73 18.53 6.33
N TYR A 625 7.33 17.65 7.23
CA TYR A 625 5.97 17.13 7.20
C TYR A 625 5.30 17.26 8.55
N VAL A 626 3.98 17.35 8.50
CA VAL A 626 3.15 17.66 9.64
C VAL A 626 1.98 16.70 9.66
N GLY A 627 1.70 16.10 10.82
CA GLY A 627 0.64 15.11 10.94
C GLY A 627 0.37 14.69 12.37
N ASP A 628 -0.63 13.83 12.53
CA ASP A 628 -0.96 13.13 13.76
C ASP A 628 -1.00 11.62 13.46
N VAL A 629 -0.02 10.88 13.98
CA VAL A 629 0.12 9.43 13.73
C VAL A 629 -1.12 8.67 14.21
N LYS A 630 -1.83 9.17 15.23
CA LYS A 630 -3.03 8.52 15.79
C LYS A 630 -4.29 8.72 14.94
N GLN A 631 -4.25 9.56 13.91
CA GLN A 631 -5.40 9.85 13.05
C GLN A 631 -5.23 9.36 11.61
N SER A 632 -4.22 8.54 11.30
CA SER A 632 -4.00 8.07 9.93
C SER A 632 -5.20 7.26 9.42
N ILE A 633 -5.78 7.67 8.29
CA ILE A 633 -6.84 6.89 7.62
C ILE A 633 -6.30 5.64 6.90
N TYR A 634 -5.00 5.61 6.57
CA TYR A 634 -4.39 4.51 5.83
C TYR A 634 -3.89 3.35 6.70
N ALA A 635 -3.36 3.59 7.90
CA ALA A 635 -2.97 2.49 8.79
C ALA A 635 -4.20 1.74 9.34
N PHE A 636 -5.32 2.44 9.55
CA PHE A 636 -6.55 1.85 10.10
C PHE A 636 -7.41 1.10 9.07
N ARG A 637 -7.32 1.43 7.77
CA ARG A 637 -8.14 0.83 6.70
C ARG A 637 -7.48 -0.33 5.95
N GLN A 638 -6.26 -0.74 6.30
CA GLN A 638 -5.65 -1.94 5.71
C GLN A 638 -6.41 -3.23 6.06
N ALA A 639 -7.39 -3.20 6.97
CA ALA A 639 -8.14 -4.38 7.41
C ALA A 639 -9.68 -4.34 7.22
N GLU A 640 -10.33 -3.21 6.91
CA GLU A 640 -11.81 -3.20 6.74
C GLU A 640 -12.23 -3.36 5.27
N VAL A 641 -12.42 -4.62 4.88
CA VAL A 641 -13.04 -5.03 3.60
C VAL A 641 -14.58 -5.05 3.68
N THR A 642 -15.19 -4.89 4.86
CA THR A 642 -16.65 -4.92 5.03
C THR A 642 -17.20 -3.57 5.43
N GLY A 643 -17.53 -2.77 4.42
CA GLY A 643 -18.21 -1.49 4.58
C GLY A 643 -18.99 -1.10 3.33
N PHE A 644 -19.69 -2.05 2.70
CA PHE A 644 -20.81 -1.82 1.78
C PHE A 644 -21.78 -2.99 1.83
#